data_AF-E6TZV4-F1
#
_entry.id   AF-E6TZV4-F1
#
_cell.length_a   1.000
_cell.length_b   1.000
_cell.length_c   1.000
_cell.angle_alpha   90.00
_cell.angle_beta   90.00
_cell.angle_gamma   90.00
#
_symmetry.space_group_name_H-M   'P 1'
#
loop_
_entity.id
_entity.type
_entity.pdbx_description
1 polymer ?
#
loop_
_entity_poly.entity_id
_entity_poly.type
_entity_poly.pdbx_seq_one_letter_code
_entity_poly.pdbx_strand_id
1 'polypeptide(L)'
;MDNGGRTIDNIKSQVRHLLQENLYREVTPETKHNISGIYMIYIDHFTSEEIVPIYIGQAKDIQRRYKQHFTEILALNRLSYEEYNKYFFSKTRSFYEGKFKACKIFKYMLEHDCSLQDFHMIVLEEVEEEMLDGKEEEYFQRLLPAFFGFNQLNSLLKQFKLRFSDSQSEIRDYLRILLEDVNNIATYYEYGFTKFNFEHSVPKDISLLKDKEHLDSDILLKFEEVNLKLNELCERYIPNFEEIKKLNEKKNKLYEVYKVAREQFNEELDLLKRLISEKFVDMNIYSEEAINNFINSIEYKANPKYKELFHKYLKSKKCKLNFYKIFDNQIKVVNKKLEEKENKNIPYQEILDIYLNNEDTMRPERYKLIFPSHHFESFSLRARSNHFVIEINEENDLLNTCHINIYISNNAINKSVEYSKEPFIIRFDYCYIDNEGNKIEVNHYIDNETTRNCQSGIEYIEKDYYDFWAIKKERFKVSSIINNEIDNSFISVLAEYKHGINDYTIKNKKLVKLSAVLEEIQQLVVEDTRFSVGASESQRCLELCMLNERLSNNSWVEKLLAKKLPKVKKKRKASKKAINNSRDLKVDNKVSRAEAYKQKILKKSNNAINVLKYISSREKVTAQCISCGYEWQIRSDHLLTRTFCPSCRKR
;
A
#
# COMPACT_ATOMS: atom_id res chain seq x y z
N MET A 1 25.28 -20.89 -23.05
CA MET A 1 25.96 -21.10 -21.76
C MET A 1 25.21 -22.21 -21.07
N ASP A 2 25.94 -23.20 -20.60
CA ASP A 2 25.41 -24.42 -19.98
C ASP A 2 24.68 -24.04 -18.68
N ASN A 3 23.35 -23.90 -18.74
CA ASN A 3 22.51 -23.63 -17.57
C ASN A 3 22.36 -24.92 -16.77
N GLY A 4 23.47 -25.43 -16.21
CA GLY A 4 23.41 -26.39 -15.12
C GLY A 4 22.48 -25.79 -14.06
N GLY A 5 21.29 -26.38 -13.91
CA GLY A 5 20.19 -25.79 -13.16
C GLY A 5 20.66 -25.32 -11.79
N ARG A 6 20.38 -24.05 -11.46
CA ARG A 6 20.74 -23.53 -10.15
C ARG A 6 19.86 -24.23 -9.12
N THR A 7 20.48 -24.83 -8.13
CA THR A 7 19.75 -25.47 -7.04
C THR A 7 19.15 -24.42 -6.12
N ILE A 8 18.05 -24.76 -5.45
CA ILE A 8 17.43 -23.89 -4.45
C ILE A 8 18.44 -23.50 -3.36
N ASP A 9 19.31 -24.41 -2.94
CA ASP A 9 20.34 -24.15 -1.92
C ASP A 9 21.37 -23.10 -2.36
N ASN A 10 21.75 -23.12 -3.64
CA ASN A 10 22.62 -22.08 -4.19
C ASN A 10 21.93 -20.70 -4.10
N ILE A 11 20.65 -20.62 -4.47
CA ILE A 11 19.87 -19.38 -4.39
C ILE A 11 19.73 -18.93 -2.93
N LYS A 12 19.35 -19.83 -2.00
CA LYS A 12 19.30 -19.54 -0.55
C LYS A 12 20.63 -18.99 -0.04
N SER A 13 21.75 -19.59 -0.44
CA SER A 13 23.09 -19.13 -0.06
C SER A 13 23.39 -17.71 -0.57
N GLN A 14 23.09 -17.42 -1.84
CA GLN A 14 23.26 -16.09 -2.40
C GLN A 14 22.37 -15.04 -1.72
N VAL A 15 21.11 -15.39 -1.42
CA VAL A 15 20.20 -14.50 -0.67
C VAL A 15 20.76 -14.20 0.71
N ARG A 16 21.21 -15.22 1.45
CA ARG A 16 21.80 -15.02 2.79
C ARG A 16 23.03 -14.10 2.74
N HIS A 17 23.87 -14.22 1.71
CA HIS A 17 24.99 -13.30 1.50
C HIS A 17 24.52 -11.85 1.28
N LEU A 18 23.56 -11.65 0.37
CA LEU A 18 22.98 -10.32 0.11
C LEU A 18 22.33 -9.71 1.34
N LEU A 19 21.64 -10.52 2.16
CA LEU A 19 21.09 -10.09 3.44
C LEU A 19 22.20 -9.60 4.36
N GLN A 20 23.23 -10.42 4.60
CA GLN A 20 24.37 -10.05 5.45
C GLN A 20 25.03 -8.74 5.02
N GLU A 21 25.18 -8.52 3.71
CA GLU A 21 25.77 -7.29 3.18
C GLU A 21 24.87 -6.06 3.33
N ASN A 22 23.54 -6.22 3.41
CA ASN A 22 22.59 -5.11 3.31
C ASN A 22 21.66 -4.95 4.52
N LEU A 23 21.86 -5.70 5.61
CA LEU A 23 21.07 -5.58 6.85
C LEU A 23 21.03 -4.14 7.39
N TYR A 24 22.12 -3.37 7.24
CA TYR A 24 22.16 -1.97 7.67
C TYR A 24 21.25 -1.02 6.86
N ARG A 25 20.66 -1.52 5.75
CA ARG A 25 19.74 -0.82 4.85
C ARG A 25 18.32 -1.39 4.94
N GLU A 26 17.97 -2.00 6.06
CA GLU A 26 16.60 -2.42 6.33
C GLU A 26 15.66 -1.20 6.34
N VAL A 27 14.51 -1.36 5.69
CA VAL A 27 13.49 -0.33 5.56
C VAL A 27 12.38 -0.63 6.55
N THR A 28 12.08 0.34 7.39
CA THR A 28 11.05 0.25 8.42
C THR A 28 10.06 1.41 8.30
N PRO A 29 8.93 1.41 9.04
CA PRO A 29 8.06 2.58 9.16
C PRO A 29 8.77 3.84 9.67
N GLU A 30 9.85 3.67 10.45
CA GLU A 30 10.62 4.73 11.08
C GLU A 30 11.75 5.28 10.19
N THR A 31 12.25 4.49 9.23
CA THR A 31 13.27 4.95 8.28
C THR A 31 12.73 6.01 7.31
N LYS A 32 13.64 6.65 6.57
CA LYS A 32 13.32 7.67 5.56
C LYS A 32 14.08 7.45 4.25
N HIS A 33 13.92 6.27 3.65
CA HIS A 33 14.55 5.90 2.38
C HIS A 33 13.79 6.47 1.18
N ASN A 34 13.76 7.80 1.05
CA ASN A 34 13.15 8.49 -0.09
C ASN A 34 14.11 8.50 -1.30
N ILE A 35 14.62 7.33 -1.67
CA ILE A 35 15.61 7.10 -2.71
C ILE A 35 15.05 6.18 -3.80
N SER A 36 15.65 6.24 -4.98
CA SER A 36 15.39 5.31 -6.08
C SER A 36 16.32 4.10 -5.98
N GLY A 37 15.83 2.89 -6.27
CA GLY A 37 16.68 1.70 -6.23
C GLY A 37 15.97 0.37 -6.34
N ILE A 38 16.77 -0.69 -6.15
CA ILE A 38 16.33 -2.08 -6.06
C ILE A 38 16.25 -2.49 -4.59
N TYR A 39 15.17 -3.16 -4.23
CA TYR A 39 14.93 -3.71 -2.91
C TYR A 39 14.57 -5.19 -2.99
N MET A 40 14.75 -5.87 -1.86
CA MET A 40 14.28 -7.22 -1.64
C MET A 40 13.35 -7.23 -0.44
N ILE A 41 12.15 -7.76 -0.62
CA ILE A 41 11.33 -8.24 0.50
C ILE A 41 11.75 -9.67 0.77
N TYR A 42 11.88 -10.04 2.05
CA TYR A 42 12.04 -11.43 2.43
C TYR A 42 11.22 -11.75 3.67
N ILE A 43 10.84 -13.03 3.80
CA ILE A 43 10.30 -13.57 5.06
C ILE A 43 11.45 -14.31 5.76
N ASP A 44 11.79 -13.94 6.99
CA ASP A 44 12.89 -14.54 7.77
C ASP A 44 12.55 -15.96 8.27
N HIS A 45 12.27 -16.85 7.32
CA HIS A 45 11.88 -18.22 7.57
C HIS A 45 12.30 -19.10 6.38
N PHE A 46 13.61 -19.30 6.17
CA PHE A 46 14.15 -20.01 5.00
C PHE A 46 14.12 -21.55 5.12
N THR A 47 13.02 -22.13 5.60
CA THR A 47 12.89 -23.57 5.89
C THR A 47 12.30 -24.37 4.72
N SER A 48 11.60 -23.74 3.80
CA SER A 48 10.97 -24.42 2.66
C SER A 48 12.01 -25.01 1.70
N GLU A 49 11.81 -26.25 1.26
CA GLU A 49 12.64 -26.91 0.25
C GLU A 49 12.24 -26.56 -1.20
N GLU A 50 11.11 -25.87 -1.36
CA GLU A 50 10.56 -25.52 -2.67
C GLU A 50 10.61 -24.00 -2.90
N ILE A 51 10.54 -23.20 -1.83
CA ILE A 51 10.39 -21.74 -1.89
C ILE A 51 11.57 -21.04 -1.22
N VAL A 52 12.15 -20.07 -1.92
CA VAL A 52 13.02 -19.05 -1.33
C VAL A 52 12.15 -17.81 -1.12
N PRO A 53 11.79 -17.44 0.12
CA PRO A 53 10.73 -16.48 0.40
C PRO A 53 11.19 -15.04 0.18
N ILE A 54 11.48 -14.70 -1.08
CA ILE A 54 11.94 -13.39 -1.50
C ILE A 54 11.04 -12.79 -2.59
N TYR A 55 11.01 -11.47 -2.63
CA TYR A 55 10.51 -10.71 -3.76
C TYR A 55 11.52 -9.62 -4.11
N ILE A 56 11.92 -9.56 -5.37
CA ILE A 56 12.75 -8.48 -5.90
C ILE A 56 11.86 -7.41 -6.50
N GLY A 57 12.12 -6.15 -6.20
CA GLY A 57 11.42 -5.06 -6.86
C GLY A 57 12.26 -3.81 -6.98
N GLN A 58 11.82 -2.94 -7.87
CA GLN A 58 12.34 -1.58 -8.05
C GLN A 58 11.35 -0.51 -7.58
N ALA A 59 11.84 0.65 -7.16
CA ALA A 59 11.02 1.83 -6.94
C ALA A 59 11.84 3.12 -7.00
N LYS A 60 11.20 4.19 -7.50
CA LYS A 60 11.68 5.58 -7.42
C LYS A 60 11.69 6.16 -6.00
N ASP A 61 10.90 5.55 -5.12
CA ASP A 61 10.77 5.91 -3.71
C ASP A 61 10.57 4.60 -2.93
N ILE A 62 11.67 4.10 -2.39
CA ILE A 62 11.72 2.86 -1.61
C ILE A 62 10.80 2.95 -0.38
N GLN A 63 10.83 4.05 0.38
CA GLN A 63 10.03 4.19 1.61
C GLN A 63 8.52 4.15 1.32
N ARG A 64 8.07 4.82 0.25
CA ARG A 64 6.67 4.75 -0.20
C ARG A 64 6.30 3.35 -0.64
N ARG A 65 7.21 2.63 -1.30
CA ARG A 65 6.98 1.26 -1.76
C ARG A 65 6.92 0.26 -0.60
N TYR A 66 7.79 0.42 0.41
CA TYR A 66 7.71 -0.33 1.67
C TYR A 66 6.33 -0.19 2.30
N LYS A 67 5.90 1.06 2.52
CA LYS A 67 4.58 1.36 3.08
C LYS A 67 3.47 0.66 2.33
N GLN A 68 3.50 0.69 0.99
CA GLN A 68 2.52 0.00 0.17
C GLN A 68 2.50 -1.51 0.49
N HIS A 69 3.62 -2.20 0.34
CA HIS A 69 3.68 -3.65 0.54
C HIS A 69 3.30 -4.05 1.97
N PHE A 70 3.81 -3.34 2.98
CA PHE A 70 3.50 -3.63 4.37
C PHE A 70 2.00 -3.47 4.65
N THR A 71 1.39 -2.39 4.17
CA THR A 71 -0.07 -2.18 4.35
C THR A 71 -0.92 -3.20 3.60
N GLU A 72 -0.44 -3.76 2.49
CA GLU A 72 -1.13 -4.85 1.79
C GLU A 72 -1.19 -6.12 2.68
N ILE A 73 -0.10 -6.47 3.37
CA ILE A 73 -0.07 -7.59 4.32
C ILE A 73 -0.94 -7.32 5.55
N LEU A 74 -0.88 -6.11 6.13
CA LEU A 74 -1.74 -5.71 7.25
C LEU A 74 -3.23 -5.80 6.90
N ALA A 75 -3.61 -5.39 5.68
CA ALA A 75 -4.97 -5.48 5.21
C ALA A 75 -5.45 -6.93 5.09
N LEU A 76 -4.62 -7.83 4.53
CA LEU A 76 -4.95 -9.24 4.42
C LEU A 76 -5.13 -9.91 5.78
N ASN A 77 -4.28 -9.58 6.76
CA ASN A 77 -4.37 -10.14 8.12
C ASN A 77 -5.62 -9.72 8.92
N ARG A 78 -6.38 -8.74 8.41
CA ARG A 78 -7.64 -8.31 9.04
C ARG A 78 -8.84 -9.07 8.52
N LEU A 79 -8.75 -9.63 7.31
CA LEU A 79 -9.84 -10.38 6.72
C LEU A 79 -9.95 -11.75 7.38
N SER A 80 -11.18 -12.19 7.63
CA SER A 80 -11.42 -13.59 7.97
C SER A 80 -11.11 -14.50 6.77
N TYR A 81 -10.90 -15.78 7.04
CA TYR A 81 -10.75 -16.78 5.98
C TYR A 81 -11.93 -16.76 5.01
N GLU A 82 -13.16 -16.63 5.51
CA GLU A 82 -14.40 -16.65 4.72
C GLU A 82 -14.47 -15.46 3.76
N GLU A 83 -14.21 -14.24 4.24
CA GLU A 83 -14.22 -13.06 3.37
C GLU A 83 -13.05 -13.10 2.38
N TYR A 84 -11.86 -13.54 2.80
CA TYR A 84 -10.73 -13.69 1.89
C TYR A 84 -11.00 -14.74 0.80
N ASN A 85 -11.59 -15.88 1.17
CA ASN A 85 -12.04 -16.93 0.25
C ASN A 85 -13.04 -16.38 -0.76
N LYS A 86 -14.05 -15.65 -0.29
CA LYS A 86 -15.06 -15.01 -1.14
C LYS A 86 -14.42 -14.11 -2.19
N TYR A 87 -13.41 -13.33 -1.84
CA TYR A 87 -12.73 -12.43 -2.78
C TYR A 87 -11.90 -13.16 -3.84
N PHE A 88 -11.49 -14.40 -3.57
CA PHE A 88 -10.84 -15.25 -4.58
C PHE A 88 -11.83 -15.97 -5.49
N PHE A 89 -12.91 -16.51 -4.93
CA PHE A 89 -13.66 -17.59 -5.58
C PHE A 89 -15.13 -17.27 -5.88
N SER A 90 -15.71 -16.21 -5.31
CA SER A 90 -17.15 -15.92 -5.54
C SER A 90 -17.46 -15.31 -6.92
N LYS A 91 -16.43 -14.98 -7.70
CA LYS A 91 -16.53 -14.49 -9.09
C LYS A 91 -15.57 -15.28 -9.98
N THR A 92 -15.84 -15.30 -11.28
CA THR A 92 -15.00 -15.98 -12.28
C THR A 92 -13.55 -15.50 -12.26
N ARG A 93 -13.33 -14.22 -11.94
CA ARG A 93 -12.01 -13.63 -11.69
C ARG A 93 -11.87 -13.21 -10.24
N SER A 94 -10.72 -13.50 -9.66
CA SER A 94 -10.38 -13.09 -8.30
C SER A 94 -10.42 -11.56 -8.21
N PHE A 95 -10.90 -11.04 -7.08
CA PHE A 95 -10.79 -9.62 -6.80
C PHE A 95 -9.34 -9.16 -6.84
N TYR A 96 -8.37 -10.04 -6.53
CA TYR A 96 -6.93 -9.76 -6.52
C TYR A 96 -6.24 -9.92 -7.88
N GLU A 97 -6.99 -10.13 -8.96
CA GLU A 97 -6.44 -10.33 -10.31
C GLU A 97 -5.35 -9.32 -10.67
N GLY A 98 -4.17 -9.82 -11.06
CA GLY A 98 -3.00 -9.00 -11.41
C GLY A 98 -2.23 -8.41 -10.21
N LYS A 99 -2.60 -8.71 -8.97
CA LYS A 99 -1.89 -8.25 -7.75
C LYS A 99 -1.57 -9.39 -6.77
N PHE A 100 -1.14 -10.54 -7.25
CA PHE A 100 -0.96 -11.74 -6.43
C PHE A 100 0.26 -11.76 -5.51
N LYS A 101 1.22 -10.84 -5.64
CA LYS A 101 2.45 -10.84 -4.82
C LYS A 101 2.14 -10.89 -3.31
N ALA A 102 1.19 -10.07 -2.84
CA ALA A 102 0.83 -9.98 -1.44
C ALA A 102 0.09 -11.25 -0.99
N CYS A 103 -0.73 -11.84 -1.86
CA CYS A 103 -1.40 -13.12 -1.60
C CYS A 103 -0.39 -14.27 -1.44
N LYS A 104 0.63 -14.35 -2.31
CA LYS A 104 1.70 -15.35 -2.20
C LYS A 104 2.51 -15.21 -0.91
N ILE A 105 2.89 -13.97 -0.57
CA ILE A 105 3.59 -13.67 0.68
C ILE A 105 2.73 -14.07 1.88
N PHE A 106 1.46 -13.66 1.88
CA PHE A 106 0.54 -13.94 2.97
C PHE A 106 0.27 -15.44 3.15
N LYS A 107 0.07 -16.18 2.05
CA LYS A 107 0.00 -17.65 2.06
C LYS A 107 1.26 -18.26 2.68
N TYR A 108 2.45 -17.84 2.24
CA TYR A 108 3.69 -18.35 2.76
C TYR A 108 3.81 -18.12 4.27
N MET A 109 3.53 -16.90 4.73
CA MET A 109 3.56 -16.56 6.15
C MET A 109 2.59 -17.40 6.98
N LEU A 110 1.38 -17.63 6.48
CA LEU A 110 0.36 -18.46 7.12
C LEU A 110 0.80 -19.93 7.27
N GLU A 111 1.29 -20.52 6.19
CA GLU A 111 1.64 -21.95 6.14
C GLU A 111 2.93 -22.30 6.89
N HIS A 112 3.70 -21.29 7.30
CA HIS A 112 4.96 -21.44 8.03
C HIS A 112 4.92 -20.76 9.41
N ASP A 113 3.73 -20.48 9.95
CA ASP A 113 3.54 -19.89 11.29
C ASP A 113 4.35 -18.59 11.53
N CYS A 114 4.54 -17.80 10.48
CA CYS A 114 5.30 -16.56 10.53
C CYS A 114 4.50 -15.41 11.15
N SER A 115 5.23 -14.36 11.52
CA SER A 115 4.74 -13.12 12.11
C SER A 115 5.15 -11.89 11.29
N LEU A 116 4.63 -10.72 11.64
CA LEU A 116 5.05 -9.43 11.09
C LEU A 116 6.51 -9.10 11.41
N GLN A 117 7.10 -9.73 12.44
CA GLN A 117 8.53 -9.57 12.74
C GLN A 117 9.40 -10.28 11.71
N ASP A 118 8.87 -11.29 11.02
CA ASP A 118 9.59 -12.03 9.99
C ASP A 118 9.46 -11.35 8.61
N PHE A 119 8.56 -10.37 8.45
CA PHE A 119 8.44 -9.62 7.20
C PHE A 119 9.47 -8.48 7.18
N HIS A 120 10.39 -8.54 6.24
CA HIS A 120 11.45 -7.55 6.09
C HIS A 120 11.52 -7.02 4.67
N MET A 121 12.06 -5.80 4.54
CA MET A 121 12.45 -5.23 3.27
C MET A 121 13.80 -4.55 3.42
N ILE A 122 14.75 -4.87 2.55
CA ILE A 122 16.08 -4.26 2.54
C ILE A 122 16.35 -3.59 1.19
N VAL A 123 17.10 -2.49 1.20
CA VAL A 123 17.59 -1.89 -0.04
C VAL A 123 18.85 -2.64 -0.49
N LEU A 124 18.79 -3.25 -1.67
CA LEU A 124 19.92 -3.93 -2.28
C LEU A 124 20.86 -2.93 -2.93
N GLU A 125 20.31 -1.96 -3.65
CA GLU A 125 21.10 -1.02 -4.44
C GLU A 125 20.35 0.28 -4.65
N GLU A 126 21.04 1.41 -4.51
CA GLU A 126 20.51 2.72 -4.92
C GLU A 126 20.85 2.91 -6.40
N VAL A 127 19.84 3.24 -7.20
CA VAL A 127 19.94 3.23 -8.67
C VAL A 127 19.12 4.38 -9.24
N GLU A 128 19.72 5.13 -10.16
CA GLU A 128 19.03 6.18 -10.91
C GLU A 128 17.82 5.63 -11.67
N GLU A 129 16.78 6.45 -11.84
CA GLU A 129 15.48 5.99 -12.34
C GLU A 129 15.55 5.34 -13.72
N GLU A 130 16.45 5.81 -14.59
CA GLU A 130 16.63 5.32 -15.96
C GLU A 130 17.27 3.92 -16.00
N MET A 131 17.99 3.54 -14.95
CA MET A 131 18.74 2.29 -14.87
C MET A 131 17.99 1.19 -14.11
N LEU A 132 16.84 1.51 -13.51
CA LEU A 132 16.08 0.59 -12.68
C LEU A 132 15.71 -0.71 -13.41
N ASP A 133 15.13 -0.62 -14.61
CA ASP A 133 14.68 -1.80 -15.38
C ASP A 133 15.85 -2.76 -15.69
N GLY A 134 17.01 -2.20 -16.07
CA GLY A 134 18.20 -3.00 -16.35
C GLY A 134 18.75 -3.66 -15.09
N LYS A 135 18.72 -2.94 -13.96
CA LYS A 135 19.25 -3.45 -12.70
C LYS A 135 18.35 -4.49 -12.04
N GLU A 136 17.03 -4.32 -12.12
CA GLU A 136 16.06 -5.33 -11.69
C GLU A 136 16.29 -6.64 -12.43
N GLU A 137 16.51 -6.58 -13.74
CA GLU A 137 16.77 -7.76 -14.58
C GLU A 137 18.05 -8.51 -14.17
N GLU A 138 19.13 -7.82 -13.79
CA GLU A 138 20.35 -8.45 -13.25
C GLU A 138 20.03 -9.30 -12.00
N TYR A 139 19.24 -8.78 -11.06
CA TYR A 139 18.82 -9.52 -9.87
C TYR A 139 17.86 -10.66 -10.20
N PHE A 140 16.98 -10.50 -11.19
CA PHE A 140 16.13 -11.60 -11.67
C PHE A 140 16.96 -12.74 -12.25
N GLN A 141 17.94 -12.42 -13.09
CA GLN A 141 18.85 -13.40 -13.67
C GLN A 141 19.74 -14.05 -12.62
N ARG A 142 20.05 -13.38 -11.52
CA ARG A 142 20.88 -13.89 -10.42
C ARG A 142 20.10 -14.76 -9.42
N LEU A 143 18.90 -14.36 -9.05
CA LEU A 143 18.15 -14.98 -7.94
C LEU A 143 16.93 -15.79 -8.39
N LEU A 144 16.54 -15.69 -9.66
CA LEU A 144 15.38 -16.38 -10.23
C LEU A 144 14.10 -16.24 -9.36
N PRO A 145 13.75 -15.02 -8.89
CA PRO A 145 12.71 -14.82 -7.89
C PRO A 145 11.30 -15.11 -8.43
N ALA A 146 11.11 -15.18 -9.75
CA ALA A 146 9.86 -15.60 -10.37
C ALA A 146 9.63 -17.13 -10.29
N PHE A 147 10.70 -17.89 -10.07
CA PHE A 147 10.71 -19.35 -10.03
C PHE A 147 10.80 -19.87 -8.59
N PHE A 148 11.72 -19.33 -7.80
CA PHE A 148 11.89 -19.74 -6.41
C PHE A 148 11.13 -18.87 -5.41
N GLY A 149 10.76 -17.63 -5.77
CA GLY A 149 10.17 -16.64 -4.87
C GLY A 149 8.77 -16.18 -5.27
N PHE A 150 8.42 -14.96 -4.85
CA PHE A 150 7.07 -14.42 -4.98
C PHE A 150 6.81 -13.64 -6.29
N ASN A 151 7.84 -13.36 -7.09
CA ASN A 151 7.70 -12.56 -8.32
C ASN A 151 6.82 -13.24 -9.37
N GLN A 152 6.36 -12.43 -10.33
CA GLN A 152 5.75 -12.90 -11.58
C GLN A 152 6.83 -13.09 -12.64
N LEU A 153 6.51 -13.83 -13.70
CA LEU A 153 7.43 -14.08 -14.82
C LEU A 153 7.76 -12.80 -15.59
N ASN A 154 8.99 -12.73 -16.12
CA ASN A 154 9.47 -11.56 -16.86
C ASN A 154 8.70 -11.35 -18.16
N SER A 155 8.33 -12.44 -18.84
CA SER A 155 7.52 -12.43 -20.05
C SER A 155 6.16 -11.75 -19.82
N LEU A 156 5.51 -11.98 -18.67
CA LEU A 156 4.25 -11.31 -18.33
C LEU A 156 4.43 -9.80 -18.20
N LEU A 157 5.49 -9.36 -17.51
CA LEU A 157 5.79 -7.93 -17.32
C LEU A 157 6.05 -7.23 -18.67
N LYS A 158 6.73 -7.92 -19.59
CA LYS A 158 7.05 -7.42 -20.93
C LYS A 158 5.86 -7.46 -21.89
N GLN A 159 4.98 -8.45 -21.76
CA GLN A 159 3.79 -8.59 -22.62
C GLN A 159 2.91 -7.33 -22.61
N PHE A 160 2.81 -6.64 -21.47
CA PHE A 160 2.02 -5.41 -21.37
C PHE A 160 2.60 -4.25 -22.20
N LYS A 161 3.93 -4.16 -22.34
CA LYS A 161 4.58 -3.17 -23.20
C LYS A 161 4.30 -3.46 -24.68
N LEU A 162 4.30 -4.75 -25.07
CA LEU A 162 4.07 -5.20 -26.44
C LEU A 162 2.65 -4.93 -26.97
N ARG A 163 1.61 -4.90 -26.11
CA ARG A 163 0.21 -4.66 -26.54
C ARG A 163 -0.01 -3.34 -27.29
N PHE A 164 0.94 -2.41 -27.20
CA PHE A 164 0.84 -1.08 -27.78
C PHE A 164 2.01 -0.76 -28.74
N SER A 165 2.79 -1.78 -29.14
CA SER A 165 3.97 -1.59 -29.99
C SER A 165 4.09 -2.67 -31.06
N ASP A 166 4.29 -2.23 -32.30
CA ASP A 166 4.56 -3.07 -33.47
C ASP A 166 6.07 -3.16 -33.78
N SER A 167 6.92 -2.80 -32.81
CA SER A 167 8.37 -2.77 -32.98
C SER A 167 8.96 -4.19 -33.08
N GLN A 168 9.62 -4.48 -34.19
CA GLN A 168 10.39 -5.72 -34.39
C GLN A 168 11.38 -5.97 -33.25
N SER A 169 12.03 -4.92 -32.75
CA SER A 169 12.98 -5.01 -31.63
C SER A 169 12.28 -5.44 -30.33
N GLU A 170 11.07 -4.95 -30.07
CA GLU A 170 10.32 -5.31 -28.87
C GLU A 170 9.75 -6.73 -28.97
N ILE A 171 9.29 -7.14 -30.15
CA ILE A 171 8.87 -8.52 -30.42
C ILE A 171 10.05 -9.47 -30.19
N ARG A 172 11.23 -9.14 -30.73
CA ARG A 172 12.46 -9.92 -30.54
C ARG A 172 12.84 -10.04 -29.07
N ASP A 173 12.80 -8.95 -28.30
CA ASP A 173 13.09 -8.96 -26.86
C ASP A 173 12.06 -9.79 -26.08
N TYR A 174 10.77 -9.64 -26.40
CA TYR A 174 9.71 -10.44 -25.78
C TYR A 174 9.88 -11.93 -26.04
N LEU A 175 10.14 -12.35 -27.29
CA LEU A 175 10.34 -13.76 -27.64
C LEU A 175 11.59 -14.33 -26.95
N ARG A 176 12.66 -13.55 -26.82
CA ARG A 176 13.85 -13.95 -26.06
C ARG A 176 13.51 -14.21 -24.59
N ILE A 177 12.82 -13.27 -23.94
CA ILE A 177 12.45 -13.38 -22.52
C ILE A 177 11.44 -14.52 -22.29
N LEU A 178 10.46 -14.68 -23.18
CA LEU A 178 9.51 -15.79 -23.11
C LEU A 178 10.20 -17.14 -23.28
N LEU A 179 11.20 -17.26 -24.17
CA LEU A 179 11.98 -18.48 -24.29
C LEU A 179 12.75 -18.80 -23.01
N GLU A 180 13.37 -17.79 -22.40
CA GLU A 180 14.09 -17.93 -21.13
C GLU A 180 13.15 -18.41 -20.02
N ASP A 181 11.96 -17.82 -19.92
CA ASP A 181 10.93 -18.25 -18.97
C ASP A 181 10.48 -19.69 -19.25
N VAL A 182 10.17 -20.06 -20.50
CA VAL A 182 9.74 -21.43 -20.87
C VAL A 182 10.80 -22.47 -20.49
N ASN A 183 12.08 -22.20 -20.76
CA ASN A 183 13.17 -23.10 -20.39
C ASN A 183 13.31 -23.23 -18.85
N ASN A 184 13.16 -22.12 -18.12
CA ASN A 184 13.22 -22.13 -16.66
C ASN A 184 12.01 -22.82 -16.03
N ILE A 185 10.80 -22.65 -16.59
CA ILE A 185 9.60 -23.36 -16.11
C ILE A 185 9.80 -24.87 -16.24
N ALA A 186 10.33 -25.35 -17.36
CA ALA A 186 10.62 -26.78 -17.54
C ALA A 186 11.56 -27.37 -16.46
N THR A 187 12.41 -26.52 -15.88
CA THR A 187 13.37 -26.90 -14.84
C THR A 187 12.79 -26.74 -13.42
N TYR A 188 12.01 -25.68 -13.18
CA TYR A 188 11.62 -25.23 -11.84
C TYR A 188 10.11 -25.31 -11.58
N TYR A 189 9.35 -26.06 -12.38
CA TYR A 189 7.88 -26.11 -12.30
C TYR A 189 7.34 -26.41 -10.88
N GLU A 190 7.99 -27.31 -10.14
CA GLU A 190 7.63 -27.71 -8.76
C GLU A 190 8.19 -26.76 -7.68
N TYR A 191 8.94 -25.71 -8.04
CA TYR A 191 9.52 -24.77 -7.10
C TYR A 191 8.74 -23.46 -7.04
N GLY A 192 8.82 -22.80 -5.88
CA GLY A 192 8.24 -21.49 -5.62
C GLY A 192 6.77 -21.42 -5.99
N PHE A 193 6.42 -20.39 -6.76
CA PHE A 193 5.10 -20.23 -7.35
C PHE A 193 5.12 -20.44 -8.87
N THR A 194 6.08 -21.21 -9.39
CA THR A 194 6.29 -21.41 -10.83
C THR A 194 5.05 -22.00 -11.49
N LYS A 195 4.48 -23.06 -10.90
CA LYS A 195 3.24 -23.67 -11.37
C LYS A 195 2.11 -22.65 -11.55
N PHE A 196 1.85 -21.84 -10.52
CA PHE A 196 0.85 -20.78 -10.61
C PHE A 196 1.18 -19.76 -11.70
N ASN A 197 2.41 -19.26 -11.73
CA ASN A 197 2.85 -18.25 -12.69
C ASN A 197 2.69 -18.74 -14.14
N PHE A 198 3.06 -20.00 -14.42
CA PHE A 198 2.90 -20.59 -15.73
C PHE A 198 1.42 -20.78 -16.09
N GLU A 199 0.69 -21.55 -15.29
CA GLU A 199 -0.67 -21.96 -15.61
C GLU A 199 -1.63 -20.76 -15.66
N HIS A 200 -1.42 -19.75 -14.82
CA HIS A 200 -2.29 -18.59 -14.77
C HIS A 200 -1.88 -17.50 -15.77
N SER A 201 -0.59 -17.21 -15.94
CA SER A 201 -0.16 -15.96 -16.59
C SER A 201 0.54 -16.13 -17.94
N VAL A 202 1.17 -17.26 -18.23
CA VAL A 202 1.87 -17.46 -19.52
C VAL A 202 0.84 -17.67 -20.63
N PRO A 203 0.97 -17.01 -21.80
CA PRO A 203 0.11 -17.30 -22.94
C PRO A 203 0.26 -18.76 -23.37
N LYS A 204 -0.85 -19.43 -23.65
CA LYS A 204 -0.86 -20.83 -24.13
C LYS A 204 -0.76 -20.89 -25.65
N ASP A 205 -0.92 -19.75 -26.29
CA ASP A 205 -0.85 -19.56 -27.72
C ASP A 205 -0.30 -18.15 -27.98
N ILE A 206 0.77 -18.08 -28.76
CA ILE A 206 1.41 -16.82 -29.18
C ILE A 206 1.08 -16.47 -30.63
N SER A 207 0.14 -17.17 -31.25
CA SER A 207 -0.26 -16.96 -32.64
C SER A 207 -0.83 -15.56 -32.92
N LEU A 208 -1.23 -14.79 -31.91
CA LEU A 208 -1.61 -13.39 -32.07
C LEU A 208 -0.44 -12.46 -32.44
N LEU A 209 0.82 -12.90 -32.27
CA LEU A 209 1.99 -12.20 -32.77
C LEU A 209 2.19 -12.39 -34.30
N LYS A 210 1.23 -13.04 -34.99
CA LYS A 210 1.35 -13.51 -36.37
C LYS A 210 0.66 -12.63 -37.43
N ASP A 211 0.57 -11.32 -37.28
CA ASP A 211 0.43 -10.46 -38.48
C ASP A 211 1.80 -10.42 -39.18
N LYS A 212 2.11 -11.55 -39.81
CA LYS A 212 3.44 -12.04 -40.23
C LYS A 212 4.02 -11.36 -41.46
N GLU A 213 3.25 -10.57 -42.19
CA GLU A 213 3.67 -10.07 -43.52
C GLU A 213 4.88 -9.11 -43.45
N HIS A 214 5.27 -8.69 -42.25
CA HIS A 214 6.36 -7.73 -42.04
C HIS A 214 7.44 -8.19 -41.04
N LEU A 215 7.40 -9.41 -40.51
CA LEU A 215 8.43 -9.92 -39.58
C LEU A 215 9.70 -10.35 -40.33
N ASP A 216 10.87 -10.02 -39.78
CA ASP A 216 12.14 -10.51 -40.31
C ASP A 216 12.33 -12.03 -40.11
N SER A 217 13.20 -12.64 -40.91
CA SER A 217 13.43 -14.09 -40.89
C SER A 217 13.93 -14.62 -39.54
N ASP A 218 14.73 -13.84 -38.83
CA ASP A 218 15.31 -14.26 -37.55
C ASP A 218 14.24 -14.29 -36.46
N ILE A 219 13.34 -13.29 -36.45
CA ILE A 219 12.21 -13.23 -35.52
C ILE A 219 11.23 -14.38 -35.80
N LEU A 220 11.01 -14.73 -37.07
CA LEU A 220 10.17 -15.88 -37.43
C LEU A 220 10.76 -17.20 -36.92
N LEU A 221 12.07 -17.43 -37.11
CA LEU A 221 12.75 -18.61 -36.56
C LEU A 221 12.64 -18.65 -35.03
N LYS A 222 12.82 -17.51 -34.37
CA LYS A 222 12.69 -17.42 -32.90
C LYS A 222 11.28 -17.69 -32.42
N PHE A 223 10.29 -17.17 -33.15
CA PHE A 223 8.89 -17.41 -32.89
C PHE A 223 8.56 -18.90 -32.97
N GLU A 224 9.04 -19.59 -34.00
CA GLU A 224 8.84 -21.04 -34.18
C GLU A 224 9.50 -21.84 -33.04
N GLU A 225 10.71 -21.48 -32.65
CA GLU A 225 11.40 -22.09 -31.50
C GLU A 225 10.58 -21.94 -30.21
N VAL A 226 10.15 -20.72 -29.89
CA VAL A 226 9.35 -20.43 -28.69
C VAL A 226 8.03 -21.19 -28.73
N ASN A 227 7.33 -21.16 -29.86
CA ASN A 227 6.05 -21.82 -30.02
C ASN A 227 6.18 -23.34 -29.85
N LEU A 228 7.24 -23.96 -30.38
CA LEU A 228 7.50 -25.39 -30.20
C LEU A 228 7.67 -25.73 -28.71
N LYS A 229 8.61 -25.07 -28.03
CA LYS A 229 8.90 -25.36 -26.61
C LYS A 229 7.72 -25.04 -25.68
N LEU A 230 6.98 -23.97 -25.96
CA LEU A 230 5.78 -23.64 -25.20
C LEU A 230 4.70 -24.71 -25.37
N ASN A 231 4.51 -25.23 -26.60
CA ASN A 231 3.58 -26.34 -26.82
C ASN A 231 4.00 -27.59 -26.06
N GLU A 232 5.28 -28.00 -26.13
CA GLU A 232 5.81 -29.14 -25.37
C GLU A 232 5.57 -28.98 -23.86
N LEU A 233 5.79 -27.77 -23.33
CA LEU A 233 5.57 -27.46 -21.93
C LEU A 233 4.09 -27.53 -21.55
N CYS A 234 3.21 -26.99 -22.38
CA CYS A 234 1.77 -27.04 -22.17
C CYS A 234 1.23 -28.48 -22.26
N GLU A 235 1.68 -29.29 -23.23
CA GLU A 235 1.33 -30.71 -23.35
C GLU A 235 1.71 -31.50 -22.10
N ARG A 236 2.85 -31.14 -21.48
CA ARG A 236 3.33 -31.79 -20.27
C ARG A 236 2.53 -31.44 -19.02
N TYR A 237 2.15 -30.18 -18.85
CA TYR A 237 1.66 -29.67 -17.56
C TYR A 237 0.22 -29.17 -17.55
N ILE A 238 -0.37 -28.83 -18.70
CA ILE A 238 -1.75 -28.33 -18.78
C ILE A 238 -2.69 -29.49 -19.11
N PRO A 239 -3.63 -29.84 -18.20
CA PRO A 239 -4.60 -30.89 -18.46
C PRO A 239 -5.46 -30.56 -19.68
N ASN A 240 -5.74 -31.57 -20.52
CA ASN A 240 -6.55 -31.46 -21.73
C ASN A 240 -6.07 -30.36 -22.71
N PHE A 241 -4.78 -30.03 -22.69
CA PHE A 241 -4.22 -28.96 -23.52
C PHE A 241 -4.54 -29.13 -25.00
N GLU A 242 -4.42 -30.33 -25.54
CA GLU A 242 -4.67 -30.61 -26.95
C GLU A 242 -6.13 -30.35 -27.36
N GLU A 243 -7.09 -30.64 -26.47
CA GLU A 243 -8.50 -30.33 -26.68
C GLU A 243 -8.75 -28.81 -26.64
N ILE A 244 -8.16 -28.13 -25.65
CA ILE A 244 -8.25 -26.66 -25.49
C ILE A 244 -7.62 -25.96 -26.71
N LYS A 245 -6.49 -26.46 -27.21
CA LYS A 245 -5.80 -25.96 -28.38
C LYS A 245 -6.66 -26.08 -29.63
N LYS A 246 -7.22 -27.27 -29.91
CA LYS A 246 -8.17 -27.48 -31.03
C LYS A 246 -9.38 -26.57 -30.92
N LEU A 247 -9.92 -26.40 -29.71
CA LEU A 247 -11.04 -25.50 -29.45
C LEU A 247 -10.66 -24.04 -29.76
N ASN A 248 -9.49 -23.58 -29.32
CA ASN A 248 -8.99 -22.22 -29.57
C ASN A 248 -8.73 -21.99 -31.08
N GLU A 249 -8.15 -22.96 -31.79
CA GLU A 249 -7.97 -22.89 -33.24
C GLU A 249 -9.31 -22.78 -33.99
N LYS A 250 -10.31 -23.59 -33.58
CA LYS A 250 -11.67 -23.53 -34.13
C LYS A 250 -12.30 -22.16 -33.85
N LYS A 251 -12.17 -21.66 -32.63
CA LYS A 251 -12.64 -20.32 -32.21
C LYS A 251 -12.05 -19.23 -33.09
N ASN A 252 -10.72 -19.23 -33.27
CA ASN A 252 -10.02 -18.21 -34.07
C ASN A 252 -10.44 -18.27 -35.55
N LYS A 253 -10.56 -19.47 -36.15
CA LYS A 253 -11.06 -19.63 -37.52
C LYS A 253 -12.47 -19.08 -37.70
N LEU A 254 -13.37 -19.35 -36.76
CA LEU A 254 -14.74 -18.83 -36.80
C LEU A 254 -14.78 -17.31 -36.58
N TYR A 255 -13.90 -16.79 -35.71
CA TYR A 255 -13.75 -15.35 -35.50
C TYR A 255 -13.34 -14.63 -36.78
N GLU A 256 -12.35 -15.13 -37.52
CA GLU A 256 -11.93 -14.49 -38.79
C GLU A 256 -13.05 -14.48 -39.82
N VAL A 257 -13.81 -15.57 -39.94
CA VAL A 257 -14.99 -15.63 -40.83
C VAL A 257 -16.06 -14.60 -40.41
N TYR A 258 -16.32 -14.50 -39.11
CA TYR A 258 -17.24 -13.50 -38.55
C TYR A 258 -16.73 -12.06 -38.76
N LYS A 259 -15.43 -11.83 -38.56
CA LYS A 259 -14.76 -10.53 -38.69
C LYS A 259 -14.91 -10.01 -40.12
N VAL A 260 -14.59 -10.82 -41.13
CA VAL A 260 -14.77 -10.44 -42.55
C VAL A 260 -16.24 -10.11 -42.86
N ALA A 261 -17.19 -10.92 -42.38
CA ALA A 261 -18.62 -10.64 -42.58
C ALA A 261 -19.06 -9.34 -41.89
N ARG A 262 -18.51 -9.05 -40.71
CA ARG A 262 -18.76 -7.81 -39.97
C ARG A 262 -18.17 -6.59 -40.70
N GLU A 263 -16.96 -6.70 -41.24
CA GLU A 263 -16.32 -5.63 -42.01
C GLU A 263 -17.13 -5.30 -43.26
N GLN A 264 -17.53 -6.31 -44.04
CA GLN A 264 -18.41 -6.12 -45.21
C GLN A 264 -19.75 -5.49 -44.85
N PHE A 265 -20.35 -5.89 -43.72
CA PHE A 265 -21.57 -5.26 -43.22
C PHE A 265 -21.34 -3.77 -42.89
N ASN A 266 -20.24 -3.45 -42.19
CA ASN A 266 -19.91 -2.07 -41.83
C ASN A 266 -19.65 -1.21 -43.08
N GLU A 267 -18.97 -1.73 -44.10
CA GLU A 267 -18.72 -1.03 -45.36
C GLU A 267 -20.03 -0.62 -46.07
N GLU A 268 -20.99 -1.55 -46.18
CA GLU A 268 -22.31 -1.27 -46.76
C GLU A 268 -23.13 -0.31 -45.90
N LEU A 269 -23.00 -0.40 -44.57
CA LEU A 269 -23.67 0.50 -43.63
C LEU A 269 -23.12 1.94 -43.76
N ASP A 270 -21.80 2.09 -43.89
CA ASP A 270 -21.12 3.36 -44.11
C ASP A 270 -21.44 3.97 -45.47
N LEU A 271 -21.54 3.13 -46.52
CA LEU A 271 -22.01 3.56 -47.83
C LEU A 271 -23.44 4.12 -47.75
N LEU A 272 -24.35 3.40 -47.09
CA LEU A 272 -25.72 3.87 -46.88
C LEU A 272 -25.75 5.18 -46.07
N LYS A 273 -24.94 5.29 -45.01
CA LYS A 273 -24.82 6.50 -44.20
C LYS A 273 -24.39 7.70 -45.05
N ARG A 274 -23.42 7.52 -45.95
CA ARG A 274 -22.94 8.54 -46.89
C ARG A 274 -24.06 8.98 -47.85
N LEU A 275 -24.77 8.04 -48.46
CA LEU A 275 -25.87 8.33 -49.38
C LEU A 275 -27.01 9.11 -48.72
N ILE A 276 -27.33 8.81 -47.46
CA ILE A 276 -28.33 9.57 -46.69
C ILE A 276 -27.81 10.98 -46.40
N SER A 277 -26.53 11.11 -46.02
CA SER A 277 -25.91 12.40 -45.76
C SER A 277 -25.92 13.30 -47.00
N GLU A 278 -25.59 12.76 -48.18
CA GLU A 278 -25.69 13.47 -49.46
C GLU A 278 -27.13 13.91 -49.73
N LYS A 279 -28.11 13.01 -49.50
CA LYS A 279 -29.52 13.35 -49.68
C LYS A 279 -30.00 14.45 -48.73
N PHE A 280 -29.48 14.46 -47.51
CA PHE A 280 -29.74 15.50 -46.52
C PHE A 280 -29.19 16.86 -46.97
N VAL A 281 -27.98 16.89 -47.54
CA VAL A 281 -27.35 18.08 -48.14
C VAL A 281 -28.21 18.61 -49.29
N ASP A 282 -28.63 17.75 -50.23
CA ASP A 282 -29.50 18.13 -51.37
C ASP A 282 -30.81 18.80 -50.92
N MET A 283 -31.30 18.40 -49.75
CA MET A 283 -32.55 18.87 -49.17
C MET A 283 -32.36 20.05 -48.20
N ASN A 284 -31.12 20.48 -47.99
CA ASN A 284 -30.73 21.51 -47.03
C ASN A 284 -31.22 21.22 -45.60
N ILE A 285 -31.15 19.96 -45.18
CA ILE A 285 -31.44 19.50 -43.81
C ILE A 285 -30.20 18.81 -43.22
N TYR A 286 -29.84 19.13 -41.97
CA TYR A 286 -28.61 18.60 -41.36
C TYR A 286 -28.87 18.10 -39.94
N SER A 287 -28.58 16.82 -39.70
CA SER A 287 -28.57 16.22 -38.36
C SER A 287 -27.88 14.87 -38.41
N GLU A 288 -26.70 14.79 -37.82
CA GLU A 288 -25.97 13.52 -37.65
C GLU A 288 -26.77 12.54 -36.77
N GLU A 289 -27.43 13.04 -35.72
CA GLU A 289 -28.30 12.24 -34.86
C GLU A 289 -29.44 11.58 -35.64
N ALA A 290 -30.09 12.31 -36.56
CA ALA A 290 -31.13 11.74 -37.39
C ALA A 290 -30.60 10.66 -38.33
N ILE A 291 -29.43 10.89 -38.95
CA ILE A 291 -28.77 9.88 -39.80
C ILE A 291 -28.47 8.63 -38.97
N ASN A 292 -27.88 8.78 -37.79
CA ASN A 292 -27.60 7.66 -36.88
C ASN A 292 -28.88 6.95 -36.44
N ASN A 293 -29.98 7.67 -36.18
CA ASN A 293 -31.28 7.07 -35.88
C ASN A 293 -31.83 6.25 -37.07
N PHE A 294 -31.64 6.70 -38.31
CA PHE A 294 -32.01 5.88 -39.48
C PHE A 294 -31.17 4.62 -39.57
N ILE A 295 -29.84 4.73 -39.47
CA ILE A 295 -28.91 3.59 -39.51
C ILE A 295 -29.24 2.58 -38.40
N ASN A 296 -29.40 3.04 -37.16
CA ASN A 296 -29.76 2.20 -36.02
C ASN A 296 -31.13 1.54 -36.17
N SER A 297 -32.07 2.14 -36.91
CA SER A 297 -33.36 1.50 -37.19
C SER A 297 -33.25 0.27 -38.10
N ILE A 298 -32.18 0.18 -38.88
CA ILE A 298 -31.88 -0.94 -39.78
C ILE A 298 -31.07 -2.00 -39.02
N GLU A 299 -30.06 -1.58 -38.25
CA GLU A 299 -29.22 -2.48 -37.46
C GLU A 299 -30.00 -3.14 -36.31
N TYR A 300 -30.82 -2.37 -35.58
CA TYR A 300 -31.58 -2.83 -34.41
C TYR A 300 -33.08 -2.92 -34.72
N LYS A 301 -33.46 -3.75 -35.70
CA LYS A 301 -34.87 -3.86 -36.19
C LYS A 301 -35.90 -4.10 -35.10
N ALA A 302 -35.52 -4.80 -34.03
CA ALA A 302 -36.40 -5.09 -32.89
C ALA A 302 -36.70 -3.86 -32.02
N ASN A 303 -35.95 -2.76 -32.16
CA ASN A 303 -36.12 -1.53 -31.40
C ASN A 303 -36.78 -0.43 -32.24
N PRO A 304 -38.10 -0.20 -32.12
CA PRO A 304 -38.84 0.75 -32.95
C PRO A 304 -38.44 2.21 -32.69
N LYS A 305 -37.82 2.50 -31.53
CA LYS A 305 -37.47 3.85 -31.07
C LYS A 305 -36.66 4.65 -32.10
N TYR A 306 -35.67 4.02 -32.73
CA TYR A 306 -34.80 4.69 -33.69
C TYR A 306 -35.56 5.17 -34.93
N LYS A 307 -36.47 4.32 -35.43
CA LYS A 307 -37.35 4.66 -36.56
C LYS A 307 -38.31 5.80 -36.21
N GLU A 308 -38.87 5.79 -35.01
CA GLU A 308 -39.74 6.86 -34.51
C GLU A 308 -39.02 8.20 -34.37
N LEU A 309 -37.81 8.20 -33.78
CA LEU A 309 -36.97 9.39 -33.65
C LEU A 309 -36.61 9.98 -35.01
N PHE A 310 -36.26 9.13 -35.98
CA PHE A 310 -35.98 9.56 -37.34
C PHE A 310 -37.21 10.20 -38.02
N HIS A 311 -38.38 9.57 -37.95
CA HIS A 311 -39.61 10.14 -38.50
C HIS A 311 -40.01 11.46 -37.81
N LYS A 312 -39.83 11.56 -36.49
CA LYS A 312 -40.06 12.79 -35.73
C LYS A 312 -39.16 13.93 -36.23
N TYR A 313 -37.88 13.64 -36.50
CA TYR A 313 -36.96 14.61 -37.09
C TYR A 313 -37.43 15.08 -38.47
N LEU A 314 -37.75 14.15 -39.38
CA LEU A 314 -38.24 14.51 -40.73
C LEU A 314 -39.50 15.38 -40.68
N LYS A 315 -40.45 15.06 -39.79
CA LYS A 315 -41.66 15.86 -39.57
C LYS A 315 -41.33 17.28 -39.09
N SER A 316 -40.35 17.44 -38.20
CA SER A 316 -39.92 18.77 -37.71
C SER A 316 -39.31 19.64 -38.82
N LYS A 317 -38.69 19.02 -39.83
CA LYS A 317 -38.16 19.69 -41.02
C LYS A 317 -39.19 19.82 -42.16
N LYS A 318 -40.46 19.50 -41.90
CA LYS A 318 -41.55 19.47 -42.90
C LYS A 318 -41.23 18.60 -44.13
N CYS A 319 -40.36 17.60 -43.96
CA CYS A 319 -39.99 16.66 -45.01
C CYS A 319 -41.07 15.58 -45.20
N LYS A 320 -41.57 15.42 -46.43
CA LYS A 320 -42.56 14.39 -46.78
C LYS A 320 -41.97 13.17 -47.50
N LEU A 321 -40.66 13.15 -47.72
CA LEU A 321 -39.99 12.04 -48.41
C LEU A 321 -39.96 10.78 -47.52
N ASN A 322 -40.12 9.62 -48.14
CA ASN A 322 -39.96 8.34 -47.47
C ASN A 322 -38.57 7.77 -47.75
N PHE A 323 -37.63 8.01 -46.83
CA PHE A 323 -36.25 7.55 -46.94
C PHE A 323 -36.12 6.02 -47.05
N TYR A 324 -36.98 5.26 -46.36
CA TYR A 324 -36.98 3.80 -46.45
C TYR A 324 -37.37 3.31 -47.84
N LYS A 325 -38.21 4.06 -48.57
CA LYS A 325 -38.55 3.75 -49.96
C LYS A 325 -37.47 4.22 -50.93
N ILE A 326 -36.88 5.40 -50.68
CA ILE A 326 -35.80 5.95 -51.51
C ILE A 326 -34.58 5.02 -51.51
N PHE A 327 -34.20 4.52 -50.33
CA PHE A 327 -33.02 3.68 -50.15
C PHE A 327 -33.35 2.19 -50.05
N ASP A 328 -34.53 1.75 -50.52
CA ASP A 328 -35.01 0.37 -50.36
C ASP A 328 -33.99 -0.67 -50.87
N ASN A 329 -33.36 -0.41 -52.02
CA ASN A 329 -32.34 -1.29 -52.58
C ASN A 329 -31.10 -1.39 -51.68
N GLN A 330 -30.58 -0.27 -51.21
CA GLN A 330 -29.42 -0.24 -50.31
C GLN A 330 -29.75 -0.89 -48.96
N ILE A 331 -30.96 -0.65 -48.44
CA ILE A 331 -31.45 -1.28 -47.21
C ILE A 331 -31.51 -2.80 -47.37
N LYS A 332 -31.96 -3.31 -48.53
CA LYS A 332 -31.96 -4.76 -48.83
C LYS A 332 -30.54 -5.33 -48.84
N VAL A 333 -29.57 -4.62 -49.43
CA VAL A 333 -28.15 -5.03 -49.43
C VAL A 333 -27.60 -5.09 -48.01
N VAL A 334 -27.78 -4.02 -47.23
CA VAL A 334 -27.35 -3.96 -45.82
C VAL A 334 -27.99 -5.07 -44.99
N ASN A 335 -29.30 -5.30 -45.16
CA ASN A 335 -30.01 -6.36 -44.44
C ASN A 335 -29.46 -7.75 -44.76
N LYS A 336 -29.15 -8.03 -46.03
CA LYS A 336 -28.52 -9.28 -46.43
C LYS A 336 -27.16 -9.47 -45.76
N LYS A 337 -26.34 -8.42 -45.72
CA LYS A 337 -25.04 -8.45 -45.01
C LYS A 337 -25.18 -8.60 -43.50
N LEU A 338 -26.20 -8.00 -42.90
CA LEU A 338 -26.52 -8.18 -41.49
C LEU A 338 -26.86 -9.64 -41.18
N GLU A 339 -27.71 -10.27 -41.98
CA GLU A 339 -28.05 -11.70 -41.85
C GLU A 339 -26.83 -12.60 -42.03
N GLU A 340 -25.98 -12.32 -43.04
CA GLU A 340 -24.70 -13.01 -43.22
C GLU A 340 -23.80 -12.90 -41.97
N LYS A 341 -23.63 -11.68 -41.42
CA LYS A 341 -22.86 -11.43 -40.19
C LYS A 341 -23.41 -12.22 -39.00
N GLU A 342 -24.73 -12.18 -38.78
CA GLU A 342 -25.37 -12.89 -37.65
C GLU A 342 -25.21 -14.40 -37.78
N ASN A 343 -25.43 -14.95 -38.98
CA ASN A 343 -25.24 -16.38 -39.27
C ASN A 343 -23.80 -16.85 -39.02
N LYS A 344 -22.79 -16.00 -39.24
CA LYS A 344 -21.39 -16.30 -38.91
C LYS A 344 -21.06 -16.09 -37.44
N ASN A 345 -21.74 -15.18 -36.75
CA ASN A 345 -21.55 -14.92 -35.33
C ASN A 345 -22.03 -16.10 -34.45
N ILE A 346 -23.17 -16.71 -34.78
CA ILE A 346 -23.75 -17.82 -33.99
C ILE A 346 -22.73 -18.93 -33.68
N PRO A 347 -22.09 -19.59 -34.67
CA PRO A 347 -21.12 -20.66 -34.38
C PRO A 347 -19.87 -20.14 -33.67
N TYR A 348 -19.47 -18.88 -33.89
CA TYR A 348 -18.36 -18.27 -33.15
C TYR A 348 -18.71 -18.10 -31.67
N GLN A 349 -19.91 -17.59 -31.34
CA GLN A 349 -20.36 -17.42 -29.96
C GLN A 349 -20.49 -18.76 -29.23
N GLU A 350 -21.08 -19.78 -29.88
CA GLU A 350 -21.18 -21.12 -29.28
C GLU A 350 -19.82 -21.68 -28.85
N ILE A 351 -18.79 -21.53 -29.70
CA ILE A 351 -17.44 -21.98 -29.39
C ILE A 351 -16.75 -21.07 -28.35
N LEU A 352 -16.99 -19.76 -28.41
CA LEU A 352 -16.48 -18.82 -27.43
C LEU A 352 -17.02 -19.13 -26.03
N ASP A 353 -18.31 -19.42 -25.90
CA ASP A 353 -18.96 -19.77 -24.64
C ASP A 353 -18.36 -21.06 -24.05
N ILE A 354 -18.14 -22.10 -24.85
CA ILE A 354 -17.47 -23.33 -24.41
C ILE A 354 -16.05 -23.01 -23.91
N TYR A 355 -15.29 -22.20 -24.66
CA TYR A 355 -13.94 -21.80 -24.27
C TYR A 355 -13.93 -21.02 -22.95
N LEU A 356 -14.85 -20.07 -22.78
CA LEU A 356 -14.97 -19.26 -21.57
C LEU A 356 -15.39 -20.11 -20.36
N ASN A 357 -16.33 -21.04 -20.55
CA ASN A 357 -16.77 -21.96 -19.49
C ASN A 357 -15.61 -22.86 -19.00
N ASN A 358 -14.79 -23.36 -19.92
CA ASN A 358 -13.58 -24.13 -19.56
C ASN A 358 -12.63 -23.27 -18.71
N GLU A 359 -12.37 -22.04 -19.16
CA GLU A 359 -11.51 -21.11 -18.43
C GLU A 359 -12.07 -20.71 -17.07
N ASP A 360 -13.38 -20.52 -16.95
CA ASP A 360 -14.05 -20.20 -15.69
C ASP A 360 -14.05 -21.38 -14.70
N THR A 361 -13.94 -22.61 -15.21
CA THR A 361 -13.76 -23.82 -14.39
C THR A 361 -12.32 -23.99 -13.91
N MET A 362 -11.34 -23.71 -14.78
CA MET A 362 -9.91 -23.92 -14.46
C MET A 362 -9.30 -22.79 -13.62
N ARG A 363 -9.79 -21.55 -13.76
CA ARG A 363 -9.22 -20.39 -13.08
C ARG A 363 -9.26 -20.49 -11.54
N PRO A 364 -10.37 -20.93 -10.91
CA PRO A 364 -10.41 -21.20 -9.47
C PRO A 364 -9.37 -22.22 -9.01
N GLU A 365 -9.14 -23.30 -9.76
CA GLU A 365 -8.12 -24.30 -9.41
C GLU A 365 -6.72 -23.68 -9.37
N ARG A 366 -6.40 -22.79 -10.33
CA ARG A 366 -5.12 -22.05 -10.31
C ARG A 366 -5.01 -21.12 -9.11
N TYR A 367 -6.09 -20.44 -8.72
CA TYR A 367 -6.08 -19.59 -7.53
C TYR A 367 -5.80 -20.34 -6.23
N LYS A 368 -6.21 -21.62 -6.11
CA LYS A 368 -5.90 -22.43 -4.93
C LYS A 368 -4.39 -22.56 -4.69
N LEU A 369 -3.56 -22.48 -5.73
CA LEU A 369 -2.10 -22.53 -5.63
C LEU A 369 -1.50 -21.34 -4.86
N ILE A 370 -2.22 -20.22 -4.76
CA ILE A 370 -1.78 -19.00 -4.06
C ILE A 370 -2.72 -18.60 -2.92
N PHE A 371 -3.75 -19.41 -2.66
CA PHE A 371 -4.61 -19.29 -1.51
C PHE A 371 -4.10 -20.21 -0.38
N PRO A 372 -4.25 -19.85 0.90
CA PRO A 372 -3.84 -20.69 2.03
C PRO A 372 -4.46 -22.09 1.96
N SER A 373 -3.65 -23.13 2.20
CA SER A 373 -4.07 -24.54 2.07
C SER A 373 -4.94 -25.03 3.23
N HIS A 374 -4.93 -24.31 4.34
CA HIS A 374 -5.74 -24.60 5.52
C HIS A 374 -6.55 -23.37 5.94
N HIS A 375 -7.60 -23.63 6.71
CA HIS A 375 -8.35 -22.56 7.36
C HIS A 375 -7.44 -21.79 8.32
N PHE A 376 -7.62 -20.48 8.39
CA PHE A 376 -6.93 -19.61 9.34
C PHE A 376 -7.95 -18.71 10.01
N GLU A 377 -7.85 -18.57 11.33
CA GLU A 377 -8.48 -17.42 11.95
C GLU A 377 -7.64 -16.19 11.66
N SER A 378 -8.28 -15.03 11.67
CA SER A 378 -7.65 -13.76 12.01
C SER A 378 -6.63 -13.99 13.15
N PHE A 379 -5.35 -14.08 12.79
CA PHE A 379 -4.31 -14.65 13.65
C PHE A 379 -3.34 -13.57 14.10
N SER A 380 -2.71 -13.82 15.24
CA SER A 380 -1.61 -12.98 15.68
C SER A 380 -0.40 -13.28 14.81
N LEU A 381 -0.19 -12.47 13.76
CA LEU A 381 1.11 -12.31 13.12
C LEU A 381 2.15 -11.72 14.11
N ARG A 382 2.18 -12.09 15.39
CA ARG A 382 2.95 -11.52 16.53
C ARG A 382 3.41 -10.08 16.31
N ALA A 383 2.71 -9.13 16.92
CA ALA A 383 2.88 -7.71 16.66
C ALA A 383 4.34 -7.24 16.75
N ARG A 384 4.66 -6.20 15.98
CA ARG A 384 5.95 -5.46 16.01
C ARG A 384 6.22 -4.78 17.36
N SER A 385 5.23 -4.76 18.25
CA SER A 385 5.09 -3.84 19.38
C SER A 385 5.55 -4.38 20.74
N ASN A 386 6.60 -5.20 20.78
CA ASN A 386 7.07 -5.70 22.08
C ASN A 386 7.72 -4.62 22.96
N HIS A 387 8.14 -3.46 22.42
CA HIS A 387 8.71 -2.37 23.22
C HIS A 387 8.42 -0.98 22.62
N PHE A 388 7.31 -0.35 23.02
CA PHE A 388 7.17 1.10 22.90
C PHE A 388 7.87 1.74 24.09
N VAL A 389 9.18 1.92 23.98
CA VAL A 389 9.91 2.74 24.95
C VAL A 389 9.74 4.18 24.51
N ILE A 390 9.36 5.06 25.43
CA ILE A 390 9.48 6.49 25.16
C ILE A 390 10.99 6.76 25.04
N GLU A 391 11.48 6.98 23.80
CA GLU A 391 12.89 7.30 23.58
C GLU A 391 13.25 8.58 24.33
N ILE A 392 14.03 8.40 25.40
CA ILE A 392 14.52 9.48 26.24
C ILE A 392 15.96 9.76 25.80
N ASN A 393 16.20 10.91 25.20
CA ASN A 393 17.53 11.37 24.86
C ASN A 393 18.25 11.85 26.13
N GLU A 394 19.22 11.09 26.61
CA GLU A 394 19.96 11.37 27.85
C GLU A 394 20.68 12.74 27.86
N GLU A 395 20.96 13.34 26.68
CA GLU A 395 21.59 14.65 26.57
C GLU A 395 20.59 15.83 26.58
N ASN A 396 19.32 15.58 26.25
CA ASN A 396 18.28 16.61 26.12
C ASN A 396 17.14 16.48 27.14
N ASP A 397 17.02 15.33 27.79
CA ASP A 397 15.96 15.06 28.73
C ASP A 397 16.34 15.47 30.14
N LEU A 398 15.36 16.13 30.73
CA LEU A 398 15.64 17.33 31.47
C LEU A 398 14.90 17.11 32.77
N LEU A 399 15.58 17.16 33.92
CA LEU A 399 14.94 16.90 35.23
C LEU A 399 13.60 17.64 35.36
N ASN A 400 12.64 17.00 36.01
CA ASN A 400 11.26 17.47 36.12
C ASN A 400 10.57 17.68 34.76
N THR A 401 10.54 16.62 33.94
CA THR A 401 9.84 16.62 32.64
C THR A 401 8.94 15.39 32.53
N CYS A 402 7.74 15.59 31.98
CA CYS A 402 6.79 14.55 31.64
C CYS A 402 6.67 14.45 30.10
N HIS A 403 7.10 13.33 29.55
CA HIS A 403 7.00 12.99 28.13
C HIS A 403 5.72 12.22 27.91
N ILE A 404 4.91 12.61 26.93
CA ILE A 404 3.59 12.05 26.64
C ILE A 404 3.53 11.67 25.15
N ASN A 405 3.18 10.43 24.87
CA ASN A 405 2.91 9.92 23.53
C ASN A 405 1.47 9.42 23.42
N ILE A 406 0.72 9.97 22.47
CA ILE A 406 -0.70 9.70 22.24
C ILE A 406 -0.86 8.96 20.92
N TYR A 407 -1.53 7.81 20.94
CA TYR A 407 -1.79 6.99 19.76
C TYR A 407 -3.26 7.04 19.41
N ILE A 408 -3.56 7.35 18.15
CA ILE A 408 -4.91 7.61 17.64
C ILE A 408 -5.28 6.59 16.57
N SER A 409 -6.52 6.11 16.59
CA SER A 409 -7.04 5.02 15.74
C SER A 409 -6.99 5.31 14.24
N ASN A 410 -7.25 6.55 13.81
CA ASN A 410 -7.27 6.92 12.40
C ASN A 410 -7.06 8.43 12.24
N ASN A 411 -6.85 8.88 11.00
CA ASN A 411 -6.52 10.28 10.69
C ASN A 411 -7.71 11.25 10.63
N ALA A 412 -8.94 10.80 10.92
CA ALA A 412 -10.18 11.57 10.82
C ALA A 412 -10.50 12.18 9.43
N ILE A 413 -9.72 11.87 8.40
CA ILE A 413 -10.00 12.34 7.04
C ILE A 413 -11.10 11.45 6.47
N ASN A 414 -12.33 11.95 6.48
CA ASN A 414 -13.48 11.32 5.83
C ASN A 414 -13.96 12.18 4.66
N LYS A 415 -14.08 11.56 3.48
CA LYS A 415 -14.64 12.19 2.27
C LYS A 415 -15.96 11.55 1.85
N SER A 416 -16.38 10.49 2.54
CA SER A 416 -17.64 9.80 2.27
C SER A 416 -18.69 10.24 3.28
N VAL A 417 -19.92 10.38 2.81
CA VAL A 417 -21.12 10.56 3.65
C VAL A 417 -21.79 9.22 3.97
N GLU A 418 -21.31 8.13 3.38
CA GLU A 418 -21.93 6.79 3.45
C GLU A 418 -21.47 5.97 4.66
N TYR A 419 -20.40 6.39 5.35
CA TYR A 419 -19.87 5.70 6.51
C TYR A 419 -19.21 6.68 7.50
N SER A 420 -19.25 6.32 8.78
CA SER A 420 -18.57 7.03 9.87
C SER A 420 -17.05 6.77 9.84
N LYS A 421 -16.28 7.68 10.42
CA LYS A 421 -14.83 7.53 10.59
C LYS A 421 -14.35 8.42 11.73
N GLU A 422 -14.88 8.18 12.91
CA GLU A 422 -14.57 8.95 14.11
C GLU A 422 -13.19 8.53 14.66
N PRO A 423 -12.31 9.49 15.01
CA PRO A 423 -11.02 9.18 15.60
C PRO A 423 -11.13 9.04 17.12
N PHE A 424 -10.36 8.12 17.69
CA PHE A 424 -10.27 7.89 19.14
C PHE A 424 -8.83 7.71 19.58
N ILE A 425 -8.50 8.15 20.80
CA ILE A 425 -7.21 7.82 21.42
C ILE A 425 -7.28 6.37 21.87
N ILE A 426 -6.40 5.51 21.36
CA ILE A 426 -6.41 4.08 21.67
C ILE A 426 -5.38 3.72 22.75
N ARG A 427 -4.33 4.53 22.86
CA ARG A 427 -3.27 4.35 23.86
C ARG A 427 -2.66 5.69 24.25
N PHE A 428 -2.31 5.82 25.52
CA PHE A 428 -1.71 7.01 26.11
C PHE A 428 -0.53 6.57 26.98
N ASP A 429 0.66 6.94 26.56
CA ASP A 429 1.91 6.62 27.24
C ASP A 429 2.51 7.87 27.84
N TYR A 430 3.06 7.75 29.05
CA TYR A 430 3.83 8.83 29.63
C TYR A 430 5.06 8.34 30.40
N CYS A 431 6.11 9.15 30.39
CA CYS A 431 7.29 8.99 31.24
C CYS A 431 7.55 10.29 32.00
N TYR A 432 7.47 10.24 33.33
CA TYR A 432 7.82 11.33 34.21
C TYR A 432 9.23 11.13 34.80
N ILE A 433 10.09 12.12 34.60
CA ILE A 433 11.42 12.21 35.19
C ILE A 433 11.36 13.28 36.28
N ASP A 434 11.57 12.90 37.53
CA ASP A 434 11.49 13.84 38.65
C ASP A 434 12.74 14.76 38.77
N ASN A 435 12.84 15.50 39.88
CA ASN A 435 13.99 16.38 40.12
C ASN A 435 15.28 15.63 40.50
N GLU A 436 15.18 14.37 40.90
CA GLU A 436 16.29 13.51 41.33
C GLU A 436 16.77 12.61 40.18
N GLY A 437 16.00 12.53 39.09
CA GLY A 437 16.28 11.71 37.91
C GLY A 437 15.57 10.35 37.94
N ASN A 438 14.70 10.10 38.92
CA ASN A 438 13.90 8.89 38.96
C ASN A 438 12.86 8.91 37.83
N LYS A 439 12.73 7.79 37.12
CA LYS A 439 11.82 7.63 35.99
C LYS A 439 10.60 6.81 36.39
N ILE A 440 9.42 7.31 36.06
CA ILE A 440 8.14 6.60 36.16
C ILE A 440 7.57 6.52 34.75
N GLU A 441 7.53 5.31 34.18
CA GLU A 441 7.00 5.06 32.84
C GLU A 441 5.75 4.20 32.93
N VAL A 442 4.66 4.69 32.34
CA VAL A 442 3.35 4.03 32.39
C VAL A 442 2.70 4.11 31.01
N ASN A 443 2.04 3.01 30.62
CA ASN A 443 1.23 2.93 29.40
C ASN A 443 -0.21 2.56 29.75
N HIS A 444 -1.16 3.21 29.09
CA HIS A 444 -2.58 2.92 29.25
C HIS A 444 -3.24 2.72 27.90
N TYR A 445 -3.99 1.62 27.76
CA TYR A 445 -5.00 1.50 26.72
C TYR A 445 -6.25 2.23 27.17
N ILE A 446 -6.78 3.09 26.32
CA ILE A 446 -7.88 3.99 26.70
C ILE A 446 -9.22 3.29 26.52
N ASP A 447 -10.16 3.47 27.46
CA ASP A 447 -11.52 2.94 27.38
C ASP A 447 -12.45 3.85 26.56
N ASN A 448 -12.66 3.52 25.30
CA ASN A 448 -13.64 4.15 24.42
C ASN A 448 -14.28 3.18 23.43
N GLU A 449 -15.10 3.72 22.54
CA GLU A 449 -15.90 2.94 21.59
C GLU A 449 -15.01 2.09 20.68
N THR A 450 -14.01 2.68 20.03
CA THR A 450 -13.07 1.94 19.16
C THR A 450 -12.38 0.81 19.92
N THR A 451 -11.84 1.05 21.11
CA THR A 451 -11.12 0.01 21.87
C THR A 451 -12.04 -1.08 22.39
N ARG A 452 -13.30 -0.76 22.73
CA ARG A 452 -14.31 -1.76 23.11
C ARG A 452 -14.70 -2.61 21.90
N ASN A 453 -14.88 -2.01 20.73
CA ASN A 453 -15.13 -2.74 19.50
C ASN A 453 -13.95 -3.67 19.16
N CYS A 454 -12.71 -3.21 19.34
CA CYS A 454 -11.52 -4.07 19.21
C CYS A 454 -11.53 -5.28 20.14
N GLN A 455 -12.01 -5.14 21.39
CA GLN A 455 -12.11 -6.25 22.35
C GLN A 455 -13.26 -7.21 22.01
N SER A 456 -14.38 -6.70 21.51
CA SER A 456 -15.54 -7.49 21.08
C SER A 456 -15.32 -8.21 19.75
N GLY A 457 -14.39 -7.73 18.92
CA GLY A 457 -14.15 -8.21 17.56
C GLY A 457 -14.81 -7.30 16.52
N ILE A 458 -14.09 -7.08 15.42
CA ILE A 458 -14.53 -6.24 14.28
C ILE A 458 -14.54 -7.12 13.03
N GLU A 459 -15.63 -7.06 12.27
CA GLU A 459 -15.71 -7.68 10.96
C GLU A 459 -15.09 -6.75 9.91
N TYR A 460 -14.14 -7.27 9.14
CA TYR A 460 -13.44 -6.52 8.09
C TYR A 460 -13.78 -7.03 6.71
N ILE A 461 -13.91 -6.11 5.76
CA ILE A 461 -14.22 -6.38 4.35
C ILE A 461 -13.31 -5.58 3.42
N GLU A 462 -13.12 -6.04 2.18
CA GLU A 462 -12.51 -5.23 1.11
C GLU A 462 -13.49 -4.12 0.67
N LYS A 463 -13.07 -2.87 0.86
CA LYS A 463 -13.90 -1.67 0.66
C LYS A 463 -14.56 -1.64 -0.72
N ASP A 464 -13.79 -1.80 -1.79
CA ASP A 464 -14.29 -1.61 -3.16
C ASP A 464 -14.86 -2.91 -3.76
N TYR A 465 -14.89 -4.01 -2.99
CA TYR A 465 -15.42 -5.28 -3.47
C TYR A 465 -16.92 -5.19 -3.78
N TYR A 466 -17.67 -4.62 -2.83
CA TYR A 466 -19.12 -4.42 -2.91
C TYR A 466 -19.54 -3.10 -3.55
N ASP A 467 -18.61 -2.16 -3.75
CA ASP A 467 -18.89 -0.89 -4.43
C ASP A 467 -19.06 -1.14 -5.95
N PHE A 468 -20.28 -0.94 -6.45
CA PHE A 468 -20.62 -1.05 -7.87
C PHE A 468 -20.22 0.19 -8.68
N TRP A 469 -20.12 1.36 -8.03
CA TRP A 469 -19.86 2.65 -8.65
C TRP A 469 -18.38 3.03 -8.69
N ALA A 470 -17.52 2.28 -8.00
CA ALA A 470 -16.08 2.44 -8.06
C ALA A 470 -15.53 2.23 -9.49
N ILE A 471 -15.21 3.34 -10.17
CA ILE A 471 -14.62 3.37 -11.53
C ILE A 471 -13.31 2.58 -11.58
N LYS A 472 -12.50 2.64 -10.51
CA LYS A 472 -11.25 1.88 -10.38
C LYS A 472 -11.18 1.28 -8.99
N LYS A 473 -11.43 -0.02 -8.89
CA LYS A 473 -11.37 -0.76 -7.63
C LYS A 473 -9.94 -0.82 -7.10
N GLU A 474 -9.74 -0.31 -5.90
CA GLU A 474 -8.53 -0.47 -5.12
C GLU A 474 -8.60 -1.77 -4.31
N ARG A 475 -7.49 -2.50 -4.24
CA ARG A 475 -7.37 -3.79 -3.55
C ARG A 475 -6.54 -3.60 -2.29
N PHE A 476 -6.70 -4.49 -1.31
CA PHE A 476 -6.01 -4.43 -0.02
C PHE A 476 -6.37 -3.15 0.75
N LYS A 477 -7.64 -2.74 0.65
CA LYS A 477 -8.17 -1.60 1.41
C LYS A 477 -9.36 -2.09 2.19
N VAL A 478 -9.18 -2.24 3.49
CA VAL A 478 -10.23 -2.74 4.37
C VAL A 478 -11.16 -1.62 4.84
N SER A 479 -12.44 -1.95 4.94
CA SER A 479 -13.47 -1.28 5.71
C SER A 479 -13.89 -2.22 6.85
N SER A 480 -14.64 -1.73 7.84
CA SER A 480 -15.31 -2.62 8.80
C SER A 480 -16.82 -2.50 8.80
N ILE A 481 -17.45 -3.56 9.27
CA ILE A 481 -18.87 -3.64 9.56
C ILE A 481 -19.04 -3.65 11.08
N ILE A 482 -19.78 -2.67 11.61
CA ILE A 482 -20.13 -2.56 13.02
C ILE A 482 -21.64 -2.32 13.09
N ASN A 483 -22.35 -3.12 13.88
CA ASN A 483 -23.82 -3.07 13.96
C ASN A 483 -24.52 -3.17 12.60
N ASN A 484 -23.99 -4.00 11.69
CA ASN A 484 -24.48 -4.18 10.31
C ASN A 484 -24.37 -2.93 9.41
N GLU A 485 -23.61 -1.91 9.82
CA GLU A 485 -23.34 -0.72 9.02
C GLU A 485 -21.84 -0.60 8.73
N ILE A 486 -21.49 0.04 7.61
CA ILE A 486 -20.10 0.35 7.31
C ILE A 486 -19.65 1.47 8.25
N ASP A 487 -18.69 1.15 9.10
CA ASP A 487 -18.13 2.08 10.08
C ASP A 487 -16.61 1.98 10.02
N ASN A 488 -15.92 3.10 9.77
CA ASN A 488 -14.47 3.15 9.66
C ASN A 488 -13.78 3.78 10.88
N SER A 489 -14.48 3.86 12.01
CA SER A 489 -14.00 4.30 13.33
C SER A 489 -13.21 3.21 14.06
N PHE A 490 -12.49 2.38 13.30
CA PHE A 490 -11.57 1.36 13.80
C PHE A 490 -10.12 1.87 13.75
N ILE A 491 -9.18 1.07 14.25
CA ILE A 491 -7.75 1.35 14.12
C ILE A 491 -7.34 1.13 12.67
N SER A 492 -7.24 2.18 11.85
CA SER A 492 -6.95 2.06 10.43
C SER A 492 -5.62 1.35 10.14
N VAL A 493 -5.51 0.67 9.00
CA VAL A 493 -4.25 0.05 8.53
C VAL A 493 -3.09 1.06 8.48
N LEU A 494 -3.39 2.32 8.17
CA LEU A 494 -2.37 3.39 8.19
C LEU A 494 -1.91 3.74 9.60
N ALA A 495 -2.81 3.74 10.58
CA ALA A 495 -2.46 3.96 11.98
C ALA A 495 -1.63 2.79 12.50
N GLU A 496 -2.04 1.55 12.21
CA GLU A 496 -1.25 0.35 12.50
C GLU A 496 0.14 0.37 11.85
N TYR A 497 0.27 0.84 10.61
CA TYR A 497 1.59 1.05 9.99
C TYR A 497 2.47 2.02 10.80
N LYS A 498 1.89 3.11 11.31
CA LYS A 498 2.64 4.15 12.03
C LYS A 498 3.07 3.73 13.43
N HIS A 499 2.22 2.99 14.14
CA HIS A 499 2.43 2.72 15.55
C HIS A 499 2.28 1.26 15.94
N GLY A 500 2.03 0.31 15.04
CA GLY A 500 2.01 -1.13 15.35
C GLY A 500 0.95 -1.59 16.36
N ILE A 501 -0.12 -0.80 16.59
CA ILE A 501 -1.24 -1.17 17.47
C ILE A 501 -2.40 -1.55 16.56
N ASN A 502 -3.10 -2.62 16.92
CA ASN A 502 -4.26 -3.16 16.24
C ASN A 502 -5.18 -3.87 17.25
N ASP A 503 -6.27 -4.43 16.75
CA ASP A 503 -7.31 -5.09 17.55
C ASP A 503 -6.70 -6.20 18.42
N TYR A 504 -5.82 -7.04 17.84
CA TYR A 504 -5.17 -8.13 18.55
C TYR A 504 -4.27 -7.65 19.70
N THR A 505 -3.58 -6.52 19.53
CA THR A 505 -2.75 -5.94 20.60
C THR A 505 -3.59 -5.41 21.76
N ILE A 506 -4.86 -5.07 21.54
CA ILE A 506 -5.79 -4.51 22.53
C ILE A 506 -6.68 -5.58 23.18
N LYS A 507 -6.98 -6.67 22.47
CA LYS A 507 -7.99 -7.70 22.83
C LYS A 507 -8.02 -8.08 24.31
N ASN A 508 -6.86 -8.25 24.94
CA ASN A 508 -6.74 -8.69 26.34
C ASN A 508 -6.12 -7.63 27.29
N LYS A 509 -6.13 -6.36 26.90
CA LYS A 509 -5.53 -5.27 27.70
C LYS A 509 -6.55 -4.61 28.61
N LYS A 510 -6.10 -4.17 29.80
CA LYS A 510 -6.93 -3.36 30.70
C LYS A 510 -7.17 -1.98 30.08
N LEU A 511 -8.44 -1.63 29.90
CA LEU A 511 -8.85 -0.30 29.42
C LEU A 511 -9.05 0.65 30.61
N VAL A 512 -8.61 1.91 30.44
CA VAL A 512 -8.70 2.97 31.46
C VAL A 512 -9.31 4.22 30.83
N LYS A 513 -10.28 4.84 31.50
CA LYS A 513 -10.85 6.11 31.02
C LYS A 513 -9.78 7.18 30.90
N LEU A 514 -9.78 7.91 29.79
CA LEU A 514 -8.80 8.97 29.54
C LEU A 514 -8.75 9.99 30.70
N SER A 515 -9.90 10.38 31.24
CA SER A 515 -9.98 11.32 32.37
C SER A 515 -9.18 10.84 33.59
N ALA A 516 -9.19 9.54 33.89
CA ALA A 516 -8.45 8.98 35.02
C ALA A 516 -6.93 9.00 34.77
N VAL A 517 -6.49 8.75 33.52
CA VAL A 517 -5.07 8.87 33.13
C VAL A 517 -4.60 10.31 33.29
N LEU A 518 -5.42 11.29 32.87
CA LEU A 518 -5.07 12.70 33.03
C LEU A 518 -4.99 13.11 34.51
N GLU A 519 -5.91 12.63 35.35
CA GLU A 519 -5.90 12.85 36.80
C GLU A 519 -4.66 12.23 37.46
N GLU A 520 -4.25 11.04 37.03
CA GLU A 520 -3.04 10.35 37.52
C GLU A 520 -1.78 11.19 37.24
N ILE A 521 -1.59 11.61 36.00
CA ILE A 521 -0.46 12.49 35.62
C ILE A 521 -0.52 13.79 36.41
N GLN A 522 -1.72 14.36 36.56
CA GLN A 522 -1.93 15.60 37.31
C GLN A 522 -1.53 15.49 38.79
N GLN A 523 -1.68 14.31 39.41
CA GLN A 523 -1.25 14.04 40.77
C GLN A 523 0.26 13.80 40.89
N LEU A 524 0.86 13.26 39.83
CA LEU A 524 2.28 12.90 39.79
C LEU A 524 3.20 14.11 39.66
N VAL A 525 2.84 15.05 38.78
CA VAL A 525 3.69 16.20 38.45
C VAL A 525 3.76 17.25 39.57
N VAL A 526 4.86 17.98 39.63
CA VAL A 526 5.11 19.02 40.64
C VAL A 526 5.08 20.43 40.02
N GLU A 527 5.24 21.46 40.85
CA GLU A 527 5.34 22.82 40.36
C GLU A 527 6.54 22.95 39.40
N ASP A 528 6.34 23.63 38.26
CA ASP A 528 7.33 23.82 37.20
C ASP A 528 7.70 22.58 36.35
N THR A 529 6.96 21.47 36.43
CA THR A 529 7.17 20.33 35.51
C THR A 529 7.01 20.77 34.05
N ARG A 530 7.95 20.37 33.20
CA ARG A 530 7.88 20.57 31.74
C ARG A 530 7.17 19.41 31.07
N PHE A 531 6.58 19.68 29.91
CA PHE A 531 5.85 18.66 29.16
C PHE A 531 6.36 18.58 27.73
N SER A 532 6.54 17.35 27.25
CA SER A 532 6.74 17.02 25.85
C SER A 532 5.54 16.19 25.39
N VAL A 533 4.82 16.65 24.36
CA VAL A 533 3.58 15.99 23.91
C VAL A 533 3.67 15.68 22.42
N GLY A 534 3.68 14.38 22.12
CA GLY A 534 3.61 13.79 20.79
C GLY A 534 2.27 13.10 20.56
N ALA A 535 1.76 13.16 19.33
CA ALA A 535 0.58 12.41 18.90
C ALA A 535 0.86 11.77 17.53
N SER A 536 0.32 10.57 17.29
CA SER A 536 0.51 9.82 16.05
C SER A 536 -0.22 10.41 14.83
N GLU A 537 -1.20 11.28 15.09
CA GLU A 537 -2.00 11.98 14.07
C GLU A 537 -1.98 13.50 14.29
N SER A 538 -2.59 14.22 13.34
CA SER A 538 -2.61 15.68 13.35
C SER A 538 -3.28 16.27 14.60
N GLN A 539 -2.91 17.52 14.93
CA GLN A 539 -3.51 18.26 16.05
C GLN A 539 -5.04 18.33 15.95
N ARG A 540 -5.58 18.57 14.74
CA ARG A 540 -7.03 18.58 14.49
C ARG A 540 -7.68 17.23 14.83
N CYS A 541 -7.00 16.14 14.50
CA CYS A 541 -7.49 14.79 14.80
C CYS A 541 -7.51 14.54 16.31
N LEU A 542 -6.46 14.97 17.03
CA LEU A 542 -6.42 14.91 18.49
C LEU A 542 -7.56 15.72 19.14
N GLU A 543 -7.86 16.91 18.63
CA GLU A 543 -9.00 17.73 19.10
C GLU A 543 -10.34 17.01 18.94
N LEU A 544 -10.55 16.35 17.80
CA LEU A 544 -11.75 15.52 17.55
C LEU A 544 -11.84 14.35 18.54
N CYS A 545 -10.73 13.68 18.85
CA CYS A 545 -10.73 12.64 19.89
C CYS A 545 -11.19 13.19 21.24
N MET A 546 -10.73 14.38 21.64
CA MET A 546 -11.14 15.00 22.91
C MET A 546 -12.62 15.37 22.93
N LEU A 547 -13.17 15.77 21.78
CA LEU A 547 -14.61 16.01 21.60
C LEU A 547 -15.40 14.72 21.76
N ASN A 548 -14.96 13.62 21.13
CA ASN A 548 -15.60 12.31 21.21
C ASN A 548 -15.61 11.75 22.65
N GLU A 549 -14.58 12.05 23.43
CA GLU A 549 -14.49 11.72 24.87
C GLU A 549 -15.26 12.69 25.78
N ARG A 550 -15.95 13.70 25.22
CA ARG A 550 -16.67 14.77 25.96
C ARG A 550 -15.77 15.58 26.91
N LEU A 551 -14.51 15.75 26.54
CA LEU A 551 -13.50 16.47 27.32
C LEU A 551 -13.18 17.87 26.76
N SER A 552 -13.97 18.37 25.82
CA SER A 552 -13.74 19.66 25.15
C SER A 552 -13.70 20.87 26.08
N ASN A 553 -14.42 20.83 27.21
CA ASN A 553 -14.44 21.91 28.22
C ASN A 553 -13.49 21.65 29.41
N ASN A 554 -12.58 20.68 29.29
CA ASN A 554 -11.63 20.38 30.35
C ASN A 554 -10.38 21.29 30.23
N SER A 555 -10.19 22.17 31.22
CA SER A 555 -9.07 23.13 31.22
C SER A 555 -7.67 22.51 31.13
N TRP A 556 -7.50 21.25 31.55
CA TRP A 556 -6.23 20.53 31.42
C TRP A 556 -6.06 20.03 29.99
N VAL A 557 -7.12 19.54 29.35
CA VAL A 557 -7.14 19.11 27.95
C VAL A 557 -6.91 20.28 26.99
N GLU A 558 -7.57 21.42 27.19
CA GLU A 558 -7.31 22.64 26.40
C GLU A 558 -5.81 23.00 26.38
N LYS A 559 -5.15 22.82 27.53
CA LYS A 559 -3.73 23.10 27.70
C LYS A 559 -2.84 21.98 27.16
N LEU A 560 -3.26 20.71 27.22
CA LEU A 560 -2.60 19.60 26.54
C LEU A 560 -2.53 19.88 25.04
N LEU A 561 -3.67 20.27 24.45
CA LEU A 561 -3.81 20.60 23.04
C LEU A 561 -2.97 21.81 22.65
N ALA A 562 -2.93 22.84 23.50
CA ALA A 562 -2.06 24.00 23.30
C ALA A 562 -0.58 23.72 23.60
N LYS A 563 -0.22 22.50 24.03
CA LYS A 563 1.12 22.10 24.53
C LYS A 563 1.64 23.04 25.64
N LYS A 564 0.71 23.50 26.50
CA LYS A 564 0.90 24.49 27.58
C LYS A 564 0.31 23.96 28.90
N LEU A 565 0.50 22.67 29.19
CA LEU A 565 -0.03 22.00 30.39
C LEU A 565 0.30 22.80 31.68
N PRO A 566 -0.69 23.05 32.57
CA PRO A 566 -0.53 23.94 33.71
C PRO A 566 0.02 23.25 34.95
N LYS A 567 0.65 24.04 35.82
CA LYS A 567 1.06 23.69 37.18
C LYS A 567 -0.16 23.45 38.08
N VAL A 568 -0.13 22.45 38.94
CA VAL A 568 -1.14 22.27 40.00
C VAL A 568 -0.61 22.81 41.33
N LYS A 569 -1.34 23.77 41.92
CA LYS A 569 -1.14 24.11 43.33
C LYS A 569 -1.75 22.99 44.19
N LYS A 570 -0.91 22.21 44.89
CA LYS A 570 -1.39 21.25 45.89
C LYS A 570 -2.27 21.97 46.92
N LYS A 571 -3.53 21.54 47.11
CA LYS A 571 -4.37 21.99 48.23
C LYS A 571 -3.72 21.48 49.53
N ARG A 572 -3.26 22.40 50.39
CA ARG A 572 -2.81 22.06 51.75
C ARG A 572 -4.02 21.53 52.54
N LYS A 573 -3.91 20.32 53.09
CA LYS A 573 -4.85 19.84 54.13
C LYS A 573 -4.82 20.83 55.30
N ALA A 574 -6.01 21.22 55.77
CA ALA A 574 -6.17 22.22 56.81
C ALA A 574 -5.66 21.70 58.17
N SER A 575 -4.66 22.38 58.75
CA SER A 575 -4.21 22.19 60.13
C SER A 575 -4.88 23.23 61.04
N LYS A 576 -5.47 22.77 62.16
CA LYS A 576 -5.99 23.63 63.22
C LYS A 576 -4.87 24.50 63.82
N LYS A 577 -5.18 25.79 63.99
CA LYS A 577 -4.33 26.87 64.50
C LYS A 577 -4.12 26.76 66.01
N ALA A 578 -2.90 27.01 66.47
CA ALA A 578 -2.64 27.70 67.74
C ALA A 578 -1.48 28.71 67.55
N ILE A 579 -1.70 29.87 68.12
CA ILE A 579 -1.00 31.18 68.08
C ILE A 579 0.26 31.10 69.00
N ASN A 580 1.44 31.67 68.74
CA ASN A 580 1.76 33.11 68.76
C ASN A 580 3.21 33.41 68.31
N ASN A 581 3.46 34.68 67.98
CA ASN A 581 4.63 35.27 67.33
C ASN A 581 5.96 35.22 68.12
N SER A 582 7.10 35.02 67.44
CA SER A 582 8.04 36.12 67.06
C SER A 582 9.39 35.60 66.55
N ARG A 583 9.78 36.19 65.40
CA ARG A 583 11.09 36.47 64.78
C ARG A 583 12.33 35.58 65.02
N ASP A 584 12.95 35.28 63.87
CA ASP A 584 14.36 34.98 63.57
C ASP A 584 14.92 33.58 63.90
N LEU A 585 14.99 32.72 62.87
CA LEU A 585 16.20 32.46 62.07
C LEU A 585 15.90 31.32 61.08
N LYS A 586 15.84 31.64 59.78
CA LYS A 586 15.81 30.65 58.71
C LYS A 586 17.23 30.16 58.45
N VAL A 587 17.42 28.84 58.47
CA VAL A 587 18.51 28.19 57.75
C VAL A 587 17.91 27.50 56.54
N ASP A 588 18.04 28.15 55.38
CA ASP A 588 17.68 27.63 54.06
C ASP A 588 18.77 26.66 53.57
N ASN A 589 18.42 25.40 53.33
CA ASN A 589 19.19 24.53 52.43
C ASN A 589 18.48 24.50 51.07
N LYS A 590 18.73 25.55 50.27
CA LYS A 590 18.35 25.61 48.85
C LYS A 590 19.57 26.12 48.09
N VAL A 591 20.38 25.21 47.55
CA VAL A 591 21.53 25.59 46.72
C VAL A 591 21.01 26.42 45.54
N SER A 592 21.47 27.65 45.42
CA SER A 592 20.98 28.56 44.39
C SER A 592 21.31 28.02 43.00
N ARG A 593 20.43 28.24 42.02
CA ARG A 593 20.62 27.84 40.62
C ARG A 593 21.93 28.40 40.04
N ALA A 594 22.42 29.52 40.56
CA ALA A 594 23.70 30.11 40.22
C ALA A 594 24.87 29.30 40.79
N GLU A 595 24.80 28.84 42.04
CA GLU A 595 25.81 27.98 42.66
C GLU A 595 25.97 26.67 41.89
N ALA A 596 24.85 26.03 41.53
CA ALA A 596 24.87 24.78 40.76
C ALA A 596 25.50 24.97 39.37
N TYR A 597 25.28 26.13 38.73
CA TYR A 597 25.91 26.45 37.45
C TYR A 597 27.42 26.71 37.60
N LYS A 598 27.84 27.45 38.63
CA LYS A 598 29.26 27.69 38.95
C LYS A 598 30.00 26.37 39.15
N GLN A 599 29.44 25.44 39.91
CA GLN A 599 30.04 24.12 40.16
C GLN A 599 30.18 23.28 38.88
N LYS A 600 29.21 23.35 37.96
CA LYS A 600 29.30 22.66 36.66
C LYS A 600 30.44 23.20 35.79
N ILE A 601 30.62 24.52 35.74
CA ILE A 601 31.72 25.13 34.98
C ILE A 601 33.07 24.84 35.62
N LEU A 602 33.19 24.90 36.95
CA LEU A 602 34.41 24.52 37.67
C LEU A 602 34.81 23.07 37.37
N LYS A 603 33.87 22.12 37.46
CA LYS A 603 34.12 20.70 37.17
C LYS A 603 34.54 20.47 35.71
N LYS A 604 33.82 21.06 34.74
CA LYS A 604 34.11 20.87 33.30
C LYS A 604 35.38 21.57 32.82
N SER A 605 35.73 22.70 33.43
CA SER A 605 36.96 23.44 33.10
C SER A 605 38.17 22.94 33.90
N ASN A 606 38.04 21.85 34.67
CA ASN A 606 39.08 21.37 35.59
C ASN A 606 39.62 22.49 36.51
N ASN A 607 38.70 23.25 37.11
CA ASN A 607 38.98 24.43 37.95
C ASN A 607 39.72 25.58 37.24
N ALA A 608 39.67 25.68 35.91
CA ALA A 608 40.33 26.75 35.16
C ALA A 608 39.46 28.00 34.93
N ILE A 609 38.14 27.92 35.11
CA ILE A 609 37.19 29.00 34.83
C ILE A 609 36.29 29.26 36.02
N ASN A 610 36.24 30.52 36.47
CA ASN A 610 35.30 31.01 37.48
C ASN A 610 34.13 31.76 36.81
N VAL A 611 32.93 31.65 37.37
CA VAL A 611 31.73 32.33 36.87
C VAL A 611 31.34 33.44 37.84
N LEU A 612 31.42 34.69 37.38
CA LEU A 612 31.20 35.88 38.21
C LEU A 612 29.71 36.22 38.31
N LYS A 613 28.98 36.13 37.20
CA LYS A 613 27.55 36.49 37.14
C LYS A 613 26.78 35.55 36.21
N TYR A 614 25.77 34.87 36.76
CA TYR A 614 24.86 33.99 36.03
C TYR A 614 23.41 34.39 36.30
N ILE A 615 22.61 34.53 35.23
CA ILE A 615 21.20 34.93 35.30
C ILE A 615 20.30 33.77 34.83
N SER A 616 20.54 33.25 33.62
CA SER A 616 19.81 32.11 33.06
C SER A 616 20.60 31.45 31.93
N SER A 617 20.17 30.28 31.45
CA SER A 617 20.87 29.53 30.38
C SER A 617 20.88 30.25 29.03
N ARG A 618 19.93 31.16 28.78
CA ARG A 618 19.82 31.92 27.52
C ARG A 618 20.47 33.29 27.59
N GLU A 619 20.78 33.77 28.79
CA GLU A 619 21.46 35.04 29.03
C GLU A 619 22.99 34.90 28.95
N LYS A 620 23.67 36.02 28.70
CA LYS A 620 25.14 36.08 28.76
C LYS A 620 25.62 35.91 30.20
N VAL A 621 26.57 35.01 30.40
CA VAL A 621 27.33 34.82 31.63
C VAL A 621 28.66 35.56 31.52
N THR A 622 29.12 36.15 32.63
CA THR A 622 30.49 36.67 32.74
C THR A 622 31.38 35.60 33.36
N ALA A 623 32.38 35.15 32.60
CA ALA A 623 33.36 34.14 33.01
C ALA A 623 34.76 34.74 33.07
N GLN A 624 35.58 34.23 33.99
CA GLN A 624 36.96 34.64 34.20
C GLN A 624 37.86 33.41 34.18
N CYS A 625 38.97 33.46 33.45
CA CYS A 625 39.98 32.41 33.50
C CYS A 625 40.85 32.59 34.73
N ILE A 626 41.02 31.54 35.51
CA ILE A 626 41.85 31.56 36.73
C ILE A 626 43.34 31.60 36.35
N SER A 627 43.74 30.98 35.23
CA SER A 627 45.15 30.90 34.80
C SER A 627 45.69 32.19 34.18
N CYS A 628 44.85 32.98 33.50
CA CYS A 628 45.30 34.20 32.80
C CYS A 628 44.54 35.48 33.19
N GLY A 629 43.54 35.39 34.07
CA GLY A 629 42.73 36.53 34.51
C GLY A 629 41.77 37.11 33.47
N TYR A 630 41.75 36.60 32.23
CA TYR A 630 40.91 37.16 31.17
C TYR A 630 39.42 36.95 31.46
N GLU A 631 38.65 38.03 31.38
CA GLU A 631 37.19 38.03 31.54
C GLU A 631 36.49 38.15 30.18
N TRP A 632 35.45 37.35 29.97
CA TRP A 632 34.63 37.43 28.75
C TRP A 632 33.16 37.13 29.02
N GLN A 633 32.31 37.70 28.15
CA GLN A 633 30.90 37.41 28.12
C GLN A 633 30.58 36.39 27.02
N ILE A 634 29.84 35.36 27.38
CA ILE A 634 29.41 34.30 26.48
C ILE A 634 28.01 33.83 26.87
N ARG A 635 27.23 33.30 25.94
CA ARG A 635 25.93 32.71 26.29
C ARG A 635 26.14 31.52 27.22
N SER A 636 25.33 31.38 28.27
CA SER A 636 25.58 30.42 29.35
C SER A 636 25.65 28.95 28.89
N ASP A 637 24.88 28.57 27.88
CA ASP A 637 24.96 27.24 27.26
C ASP A 637 26.15 27.08 26.30
N HIS A 638 26.59 28.15 25.64
CA HIS A 638 27.82 28.15 24.84
C HIS A 638 29.07 27.99 25.71
N LEU A 639 29.08 28.55 26.93
CA LEU A 639 30.19 28.33 27.86
C LEU A 639 30.27 26.87 28.31
N LEU A 640 29.13 26.20 28.51
CA LEU A 640 29.08 24.79 28.91
C LEU A 640 29.62 23.83 27.84
N THR A 641 29.47 24.17 26.56
CA THR A 641 29.99 23.40 25.42
C THR A 641 31.43 23.78 25.07
N ARG A 642 31.84 25.02 25.33
CA ARG A 642 33.19 25.54 25.05
C ARG A 642 33.85 26.01 26.34
N THR A 643 34.11 25.08 27.25
CA THR A 643 34.62 25.33 28.61
C THR A 643 36.14 25.59 28.63
N PHE A 644 36.64 26.43 27.73
CA PHE A 644 38.04 26.85 27.66
C PHE A 644 38.15 28.36 27.55
N CYS A 645 39.26 28.92 28.03
CA CYS A 645 39.53 30.35 27.89
C CYS A 645 39.88 30.68 26.41
N PRO A 646 39.19 31.61 25.76
CA PRO A 646 39.49 32.00 24.38
C PRO A 646 40.85 32.71 24.24
N SER A 647 41.38 33.31 25.32
CA SER A 647 42.72 33.92 25.33
C SER A 647 43.82 32.86 25.43
N CYS A 648 43.69 31.90 26.36
CA CYS A 648 44.67 30.80 26.50
C CYS A 648 44.69 29.83 25.33
N ARG A 649 43.60 29.74 24.56
CA ARG A 649 43.54 28.89 23.36
C ARG A 649 44.14 29.55 22.11
N LYS A 650 44.26 30.88 22.09
CA LYS A 650 44.85 31.64 20.98
C LYS A 650 46.38 31.82 21.11
N ARG A 651 46.92 31.60 22.32
CA ARG A 651 48.34 31.37 22.56
C ARG A 651 48.62 29.90 22.36
#